data_AF-A0A2V2N3H4-F1
#
_entry.id   AF-A0A2V2N3H4-F1
#
_cell.length_a   1.000
_cell.length_b   1.000
_cell.length_c   1.000
_cell.angle_alpha   90.00
_cell.angle_beta   90.00
_cell.angle_gamma   90.00
#
_symmetry.space_group_name_H-M   'P 1'
#
loop_
_entity.id
_entity.type
_entity.pdbx_description
1 polymer ?
#
loop_
_entity_poly.entity_id
_entity_poly.type
_entity_poly.pdbx_seq_one_letter_code
_entity_poly.pdbx_strand_id
1 'polypeptide(L)'
;MKYLDNMPMKRKLIGSFLLIALGLFIVGLIGYLGVTTSDACADAIYEDQFLPTYQLEIIAQEISEIRGNSLLYYSTPETRTAILKKNEALIADIDANISEYKSQVVDNEDQELYSALMKSWSTYKNALSTFYNNVDSGDVNAAKVALNSGDLITQKNIIDDTMQKFNQMKLREAKAAYDLSNNNVFLISNEIIVGLFIGIVLSLVLGFLISQSISVPLSKAVYNLKEMSTGHLNTRLKLNRKDEIGELADVMDTWSDGLQFGILDGLKRIAAGDMSVHFPPKDEQDEIAIVFNKLVESISSVVTDINKLIHEAEEGNLRLRGDPTHFTGAYREIIAGINNMLETIMTPTNEALRVCELFSQAKFSTRFNEQIQVKGDLIALKMGLNNVGIEISKAIEEISGQVNSLSASSVEAAASVEEITAGSASLAHSASMVSSQSTSSVQAIEQIHAAMEDLSTSVSTVATKVDSVSRLSQETDIASRQGIEQAAVAENGITTIDGAVHDVEAIILEIKGQMSEIGKIVNIITDIADQTNLLALNAAIEAARAGEAGMGFAVVANEVKTLALESQHSAENIGKIIASLQNQSERAATAMNNATSEVEKGSTAITDTIKFFHTIATQINQISDHMTEVASLSEEEAASVEEVTASFSEIKTLAIESAKEAEQSAAASQEASSALSQVSTIVSNLSVIASRINEATLKLNG
;
A
#
# COMPACT_ATOMS: atom_id res chain seq x y z
N MET A 1 -65.61 -0.34 16.44
CA MET A 1 -66.16 -1.12 15.30
C MET A 1 -67.40 -0.49 14.67
N LYS A 2 -68.47 -0.11 15.40
CA LYS A 2 -69.68 0.52 14.81
C LYS A 2 -69.44 1.72 13.87
N TYR A 3 -68.38 2.50 14.12
CA TYR A 3 -68.02 3.64 13.26
C TYR A 3 -67.36 3.19 11.95
N LEU A 4 -66.50 2.17 12.01
CA LEU A 4 -65.96 1.51 10.83
C LEU A 4 -67.11 0.88 10.04
N ASP A 5 -67.99 0.10 10.66
CA ASP A 5 -69.07 -0.60 9.96
C ASP A 5 -70.01 0.28 9.13
N ASN A 6 -70.21 1.54 9.49
CA ASN A 6 -71.07 2.48 8.76
C ASN A 6 -70.33 3.38 7.75
N MET A 7 -69.02 3.20 7.60
CA MET A 7 -68.21 3.99 6.68
C MET A 7 -68.22 3.36 5.27
N PRO A 8 -68.32 4.16 4.19
CA PRO A 8 -68.26 3.66 2.81
C PRO A 8 -67.01 2.83 2.56
N MET A 9 -67.11 1.74 1.80
CA MET A 9 -66.02 0.80 1.57
C MET A 9 -64.75 1.49 1.04
N LYS A 10 -64.91 2.43 0.10
CA LYS A 10 -63.82 3.24 -0.45
C LYS A 10 -63.03 4.00 0.62
N ARG A 11 -63.71 4.56 1.62
CA ARG A 11 -63.06 5.37 2.66
C ARG A 11 -62.31 4.50 3.68
N LYS A 12 -62.77 3.27 3.95
CA LYS A 12 -62.09 2.30 4.82
C LYS A 12 -60.72 1.89 4.26
N LEU A 13 -60.68 1.51 2.98
CA LEU A 13 -59.45 1.07 2.31
C LEU A 13 -58.45 2.21 2.14
N ILE A 14 -58.90 3.39 1.71
CA ILE A 14 -58.01 4.55 1.56
C ILE A 14 -57.45 4.99 2.93
N GLY A 15 -58.26 4.98 3.99
CA GLY A 15 -57.82 5.33 5.34
C GLY A 15 -56.73 4.42 5.89
N SER A 16 -56.77 3.11 5.62
CA SER A 16 -55.73 2.18 6.07
C SER A 16 -54.42 2.34 5.31
N PHE A 17 -54.48 2.58 4.00
CA PHE A 17 -53.26 2.83 3.22
C PHE A 17 -52.58 4.15 3.61
N LEU A 18 -53.37 5.19 3.91
CA LEU A 18 -52.84 6.47 4.40
C LEU A 18 -52.17 6.35 5.78
N LEU A 19 -52.68 5.51 6.68
CA LEU A 19 -52.06 5.26 7.98
C LEU A 19 -50.73 4.51 7.87
N ILE A 20 -50.64 3.52 6.96
CA ILE A 20 -49.39 2.80 6.69
C ILE A 20 -48.36 3.74 6.05
N ALA A 21 -48.78 4.58 5.09
CA ALA A 21 -47.93 5.58 4.46
C ALA A 21 -47.40 6.61 5.47
N LEU A 22 -48.23 7.04 6.43
CA LEU A 22 -47.81 7.94 7.51
C LEU A 22 -46.74 7.30 8.41
N GLY A 23 -46.86 6.01 8.73
CA GLY A 23 -45.85 5.27 9.49
C GLY A 23 -44.50 5.19 8.75
N LEU A 24 -44.53 4.89 7.45
CA LEU A 24 -43.32 4.89 6.61
C LEU A 24 -42.68 6.29 6.52
N PHE A 25 -43.49 7.35 6.44
CA PHE A 25 -43.01 8.72 6.43
C PHE A 25 -42.29 9.09 7.74
N ILE A 26 -42.84 8.70 8.89
CA ILE A 26 -42.21 8.96 10.21
C ILE A 26 -40.87 8.23 10.33
N VAL A 27 -40.80 6.95 9.92
CA VAL A 27 -39.54 6.19 9.91
C VAL A 27 -38.51 6.82 8.98
N GLY A 28 -38.94 7.26 7.78
CA GLY A 28 -38.08 7.99 6.84
C GLY A 28 -37.58 9.33 7.39
N LEU A 29 -38.42 10.06 8.12
CA LEU A 29 -38.06 11.33 8.73
C LEU A 29 -37.04 11.16 9.87
N ILE A 30 -37.21 10.14 10.71
CA ILE A 30 -36.23 9.78 11.77
C ILE A 30 -34.89 9.41 11.15
N GLY A 31 -34.90 8.57 10.09
CA GLY A 31 -33.68 8.22 9.36
C GLY A 31 -32.97 9.44 8.78
N TYR A 32 -33.72 10.38 8.17
CA TYR A 32 -33.15 11.61 7.61
C TYR A 32 -32.55 12.54 8.68
N LEU A 33 -33.24 12.74 9.81
CA LEU A 33 -32.71 13.52 10.93
C LEU A 33 -31.46 12.87 11.54
N GLY A 34 -31.40 11.54 11.55
CA GLY A 34 -30.24 10.79 12.00
C GLY A 34 -29.02 10.99 11.11
N VAL A 35 -29.20 10.90 9.79
CA VAL A 35 -28.13 11.13 8.81
C VAL A 35 -27.60 12.56 8.90
N THR A 36 -28.48 13.56 8.97
CA THR A 36 -28.07 14.97 9.08
C THR A 36 -27.31 15.30 10.38
N THR A 37 -27.65 14.63 11.48
CA THR A 37 -26.90 14.75 12.74
C THR A 37 -25.52 14.08 12.64
N SER A 38 -25.45 12.92 11.96
CA SER A 38 -24.18 12.22 11.72
C SER A 38 -23.25 13.01 10.81
N ASP A 39 -23.80 13.71 9.82
CA ASP A 39 -23.08 14.60 8.90
C ASP A 39 -22.44 15.76 9.67
N ALA A 40 -23.20 16.43 10.55
CA ALA A 40 -22.67 17.49 11.41
C ALA A 40 -21.55 17.02 12.36
N CYS A 41 -21.61 15.78 12.85
CA CYS A 41 -20.50 15.21 13.64
C CYS A 41 -19.27 14.89 12.77
N ALA A 42 -19.45 14.48 11.51
CA ALA A 42 -18.35 14.25 10.58
C ALA A 42 -17.65 15.57 10.22
N ASP A 43 -18.43 16.63 9.96
CA ASP A 43 -17.91 17.99 9.75
C ASP A 43 -17.11 18.47 10.96
N ALA A 44 -17.62 18.29 12.18
CA ALA A 44 -16.89 18.66 13.39
C ALA A 44 -15.56 17.91 13.56
N ILE A 45 -15.50 16.62 13.20
CA ILE A 45 -14.23 15.86 13.23
C ILE A 45 -13.24 16.39 12.19
N TYR A 46 -13.72 16.81 11.02
CA TYR A 46 -12.85 17.28 9.95
C TYR A 46 -12.42 18.74 10.12
N GLU A 47 -13.38 19.66 10.19
CA GLU A 47 -13.16 21.11 10.23
C GLU A 47 -12.69 21.58 11.61
N ASP A 48 -13.27 21.09 12.71
CA ASP A 48 -12.96 21.62 14.06
C ASP A 48 -11.78 20.90 14.73
N GLN A 49 -11.38 19.73 14.23
CA GLN A 49 -10.37 18.87 14.87
C GLN A 49 -9.20 18.52 13.95
N PHE A 50 -9.45 17.89 12.80
CA PHE A 50 -8.37 17.43 11.91
C PHE A 50 -7.61 18.57 11.24
N LEU A 51 -8.31 19.53 10.61
CA LEU A 51 -7.68 20.64 9.91
C LEU A 51 -6.79 21.52 10.84
N PRO A 52 -7.24 21.92 12.05
CA PRO A 52 -6.39 22.63 12.99
C PRO A 52 -5.18 21.81 13.45
N THR A 53 -5.34 20.50 13.64
CA THR A 53 -4.23 19.60 14.02
C THR A 53 -3.17 19.54 12.90
N TYR A 54 -3.61 19.45 11.65
CA TYR A 54 -2.71 19.49 10.49
C TYR A 54 -1.95 20.81 10.38
N GLN A 55 -2.61 21.95 10.62
CA GLN A 55 -1.97 23.27 10.65
C GLN A 55 -0.92 23.39 11.77
N LEU A 56 -1.20 22.87 12.96
CA LEU A 56 -0.25 22.82 14.07
C LEU A 56 0.98 21.95 13.77
N GLU A 57 0.79 20.84 13.05
CA GLU A 57 1.89 19.97 12.64
C GLU A 57 2.81 20.66 11.61
N ILE A 58 2.25 21.42 10.66
CA ILE A 58 3.04 22.25 9.72
C ILE A 58 3.91 23.23 10.50
N ILE A 59 3.34 23.93 11.49
CA ILE A 59 4.09 24.87 12.34
C ILE A 59 5.25 24.15 13.05
N ALA A 60 5.00 22.98 13.65
CA ALA A 60 6.03 22.21 14.36
C ALA A 60 7.16 21.74 13.41
N GLN A 61 6.80 21.33 12.19
CA GLN A 61 7.74 20.93 11.15
C GLN A 61 8.62 22.10 10.70
N GLU A 62 8.03 23.25 10.38
CA GLU A 62 8.74 24.45 9.94
C GLU A 62 9.70 24.96 11.03
N ILE A 63 9.31 24.90 12.31
CA ILE A 63 10.17 25.26 13.45
C ILE A 63 11.35 24.28 13.57
N SER A 64 11.12 23.00 13.36
CA SER A 64 12.18 21.97 13.34
C SER A 64 13.13 22.16 12.14
N GLU A 65 12.62 22.61 11.00
CA GLU A 65 13.44 22.96 9.84
C GLU A 65 14.30 24.20 10.09
N ILE A 66 13.74 25.25 10.72
CA ILE A 66 14.52 26.42 11.16
C ILE A 66 15.65 26.00 12.12
N ARG A 67 15.40 25.02 13.00
CA ARG A 67 16.41 24.48 13.89
C ARG A 67 17.53 23.76 13.14
N GLY A 68 17.20 22.92 12.15
CA GLY A 68 18.19 22.28 11.27
C GLY A 68 19.01 23.32 10.50
N ASN A 69 18.34 24.31 9.93
CA ASN A 69 18.96 25.43 9.24
C ASN A 69 19.88 26.25 10.16
N SER A 70 19.55 26.40 11.45
CA SER A 70 20.39 27.09 12.43
C SER A 70 21.72 26.36 12.68
N LEU A 71 21.70 25.02 12.71
CA LEU A 71 22.93 24.22 12.80
C LEU A 71 23.80 24.39 11.56
N LEU A 72 23.18 24.36 10.37
CA LEU A 72 23.89 24.56 9.11
C LEU A 72 24.46 25.99 8.98
N TYR A 73 23.71 27.00 9.46
CA TYR A 73 24.15 28.41 9.50
C TYR A 73 25.42 28.58 10.35
N TYR A 74 25.50 27.84 11.45
CA TYR A 74 26.67 27.82 12.33
C TYR A 74 27.88 27.13 11.69
N SER A 75 27.68 25.97 11.03
CA SER A 75 28.78 25.14 10.51
C SER A 75 29.31 25.56 9.14
N THR A 76 28.50 26.23 8.31
CA THR A 76 28.79 26.40 6.88
C THR A 76 28.63 27.87 6.46
N PRO A 77 29.72 28.66 6.48
CA PRO A 77 29.68 30.08 6.13
C PRO A 77 29.14 30.38 4.72
N GLU A 78 29.40 29.50 3.75
CA GLU A 78 29.07 29.71 2.33
C GLU A 78 27.56 29.69 2.06
N THR A 79 26.77 29.03 2.91
CA THR A 79 25.32 28.84 2.71
C THR A 79 24.45 29.80 3.53
N ARG A 80 25.07 30.64 4.37
CA ARG A 80 24.37 31.54 5.33
C ARG A 80 23.30 32.41 4.70
N THR A 81 23.60 33.08 3.59
CA THR A 81 22.64 33.96 2.89
C THR A 81 21.41 33.20 2.38
N ALA A 82 21.60 32.00 1.86
CA ALA A 82 20.51 31.17 1.36
C ALA A 82 19.64 30.66 2.53
N ILE A 83 20.28 30.29 3.64
CA ILE A 83 19.61 29.85 4.86
C ILE A 83 18.77 30.97 5.48
N LEU A 84 19.29 32.20 5.56
CA LEU A 84 18.53 33.35 6.08
C LEU A 84 17.26 33.57 5.28
N LYS A 85 17.37 33.62 3.95
CA LYS A 85 16.21 33.79 3.06
C LYS A 85 15.18 32.68 3.24
N LYS A 86 15.63 31.44 3.41
CA LYS A 86 14.74 30.29 3.66
C LYS A 86 14.05 30.40 5.02
N ASN A 87 14.78 30.75 6.07
CA ASN A 87 14.21 30.91 7.41
C ASN A 87 13.28 32.14 7.50
N GLU A 88 13.52 33.20 6.74
CA GLU A 88 12.58 34.33 6.63
C GLU A 88 11.23 33.91 6.04
N ALA A 89 11.24 33.06 4.99
CA ALA A 89 10.02 32.51 4.42
C ALA A 89 9.28 31.60 5.42
N LEU A 90 10.00 30.66 6.06
CA LEU A 90 9.43 29.78 7.07
C LEU A 90 8.84 30.56 8.26
N ILE A 91 9.52 31.61 8.73
CA ILE A 91 9.00 32.46 9.82
C ILE A 91 7.70 33.17 9.40
N ALA A 92 7.61 33.63 8.15
CA ALA A 92 6.40 34.27 7.64
C ALA A 92 5.23 33.28 7.53
N ASP A 93 5.50 32.05 7.07
CA ASP A 93 4.50 30.98 6.95
C ASP A 93 4.01 30.54 8.35
N ILE A 94 4.92 30.37 9.32
CA ILE A 94 4.56 30.09 10.71
C ILE A 94 3.71 31.23 11.30
N ASP A 95 4.09 32.49 11.08
CA ASP A 95 3.31 33.64 11.57
C ASP A 95 1.90 33.68 10.95
N ALA A 96 1.76 33.31 9.67
CA ALA A 96 0.48 33.20 8.99
C ALA A 96 -0.36 32.05 9.56
N ASN A 97 0.21 30.85 9.70
CA ASN A 97 -0.46 29.66 10.22
C ASN A 97 -0.91 29.87 11.68
N ILE A 98 -0.08 30.46 12.54
CA ILE A 98 -0.46 30.82 13.92
C ILE A 98 -1.58 31.88 13.93
N SER A 99 -1.59 32.80 12.98
CA SER A 99 -2.64 33.82 12.88
C SER A 99 -3.97 33.24 12.39
N GLU A 100 -3.92 32.30 11.44
CA GLU A 100 -5.08 31.59 10.92
C GLU A 100 -5.71 30.70 12.00
N TYR A 101 -4.89 29.93 12.72
CA TYR A 101 -5.32 29.08 13.82
C TYR A 101 -6.10 29.86 14.89
N LYS A 102 -5.77 31.15 15.12
CA LYS A 102 -6.48 32.01 16.08
C LYS A 102 -8.00 32.04 15.86
N SER A 103 -8.44 32.00 14.60
CA SER A 103 -9.86 32.04 14.25
C SER A 103 -10.62 30.76 14.63
N GLN A 104 -9.89 29.69 14.92
CA GLN A 104 -10.39 28.36 15.26
C GLN A 104 -10.27 28.07 16.78
N VAL A 105 -9.71 29.01 17.56
CA VAL A 105 -9.57 28.88 19.01
C VAL A 105 -10.91 29.16 19.68
N VAL A 106 -11.53 28.12 20.24
CA VAL A 106 -12.88 28.22 20.84
C VAL A 106 -12.86 27.99 22.36
N ASP A 107 -12.11 26.99 22.83
CA ASP A 107 -12.13 26.56 24.24
C ASP A 107 -11.12 27.30 25.14
N ASN A 108 -11.35 27.30 26.45
CA ASN A 108 -10.43 27.90 27.42
C ASN A 108 -9.06 27.21 27.45
N GLU A 109 -9.01 25.87 27.32
CA GLU A 109 -7.74 25.11 27.26
C GLU A 109 -6.96 25.46 25.97
N ASP A 110 -7.68 25.59 24.84
CA ASP A 110 -7.15 25.99 23.53
C ASP A 110 -6.56 27.42 23.58
N GLN A 111 -7.26 28.37 24.22
CA GLN A 111 -6.79 29.75 24.41
C GLN A 111 -5.51 29.85 25.25
N GLU A 112 -5.38 29.03 26.29
CA GLU A 112 -4.17 28.98 27.12
C GLU A 112 -2.98 28.47 26.33
N LEU A 113 -3.15 27.36 25.58
CA LEU A 113 -2.11 26.78 24.73
C LEU A 113 -1.71 27.73 23.59
N TYR A 114 -2.68 28.41 22.97
CA TYR A 114 -2.42 29.41 21.94
C TYR A 114 -1.58 30.57 22.46
N SER A 115 -1.93 31.08 23.65
CA SER A 115 -1.19 32.16 24.31
C SER A 115 0.24 31.73 24.67
N ALA A 116 0.42 30.48 25.11
CA ALA A 116 1.72 29.90 25.40
C ALA A 116 2.58 29.78 24.12
N LEU A 117 1.99 29.26 23.03
CA LEU A 117 2.65 29.15 21.73
C LEU A 117 3.11 30.51 21.21
N MET A 118 2.22 31.52 21.18
CA MET A 118 2.57 32.87 20.73
C MET A 118 3.75 33.45 21.52
N LYS A 119 3.73 33.30 22.85
CA LYS A 119 4.78 33.83 23.73
C LYS A 119 6.11 33.15 23.47
N SER A 120 6.12 31.82 23.38
CA SER A 120 7.34 31.06 23.12
C SER A 120 7.86 31.26 21.70
N TRP A 121 6.98 31.36 20.71
CA TRP A 121 7.34 31.69 19.33
C TRP A 121 7.98 33.07 19.21
N SER A 122 7.40 34.09 19.83
CA SER A 122 7.99 35.44 19.85
C SER A 122 9.38 35.44 20.49
N THR A 123 9.55 34.71 21.60
CA THR A 123 10.84 34.60 22.29
C THR A 123 11.86 33.81 21.45
N TYR A 124 11.41 32.75 20.77
CA TYR A 124 12.23 31.95 19.85
C TYR A 124 12.74 32.79 18.68
N LYS A 125 11.90 33.61 18.04
CA LYS A 125 12.32 34.52 16.96
C LYS A 125 13.40 35.51 17.41
N ASN A 126 13.24 36.09 18.60
CA ASN A 126 14.24 37.01 19.17
C ASN A 126 15.57 36.29 19.47
N ALA A 127 15.50 35.08 20.04
CA ALA A 127 16.67 34.25 20.31
C ALA A 127 17.39 33.83 19.01
N LEU A 128 16.62 33.54 17.95
CA LEU A 128 17.15 33.19 16.63
C LEU A 128 17.88 34.36 15.97
N SER A 129 17.32 35.57 16.03
CA SER A 129 18.01 36.77 15.54
C SER A 129 19.30 37.05 16.31
N THR A 130 19.28 36.88 17.64
CA THR A 130 20.47 37.01 18.49
C THR A 130 21.52 35.96 18.14
N PHE A 131 21.10 34.73 17.85
CA PHE A 131 21.98 33.65 17.41
C PHE A 131 22.69 33.99 16.09
N TYR A 132 21.97 34.45 15.06
CA TYR A 132 22.61 34.85 13.80
C TYR A 132 23.65 35.96 14.01
N ASN A 133 23.32 36.98 14.81
CA ASN A 133 24.26 38.07 15.13
C ASN A 133 25.54 37.56 15.81
N ASN A 134 25.43 36.63 16.77
CA ASN A 134 26.58 36.05 17.46
C ASN A 134 27.48 35.22 16.51
N VAL A 135 26.85 34.49 15.58
CA VAL A 135 27.58 33.71 14.55
C VAL A 135 28.33 34.64 13.59
N ASP A 136 27.71 35.74 13.17
CA ASP A 136 28.31 36.68 12.22
C ASP A 136 29.35 37.61 12.86
N SER A 137 29.22 37.91 14.16
CA SER A 137 30.23 38.65 14.92
C SER A 137 31.43 37.80 15.37
N GLY A 138 31.41 36.50 15.09
CA GLY A 138 32.48 35.56 15.47
C GLY A 138 32.48 35.14 16.94
N ASP A 139 31.40 35.38 17.69
CA ASP A 139 31.25 34.88 19.07
C ASP A 139 30.75 33.43 19.06
N VAL A 140 31.68 32.53 18.77
CA VAL A 140 31.44 31.08 18.64
C VAL A 140 30.89 30.49 19.94
N ASN A 141 31.29 31.01 21.11
CA ASN A 141 30.83 30.51 22.39
C ASN A 141 29.36 30.90 22.64
N ALA A 142 28.99 32.16 22.42
CA ALA A 142 27.60 32.60 22.57
C ALA A 142 26.67 31.89 21.58
N ALA A 143 27.11 31.67 20.33
CA ALA A 143 26.36 30.91 19.33
C ALA A 143 26.17 29.44 19.73
N LYS A 144 27.22 28.78 20.23
CA LYS A 144 27.15 27.38 20.70
C LYS A 144 26.26 27.24 21.95
N VAL A 145 26.29 28.21 22.87
CA VAL A 145 25.39 28.24 24.02
C VAL A 145 23.94 28.39 23.55
N ALA A 146 23.64 29.30 22.63
CA ALA A 146 22.30 29.45 22.07
C ALA A 146 21.78 28.15 21.45
N LEU A 147 22.63 27.40 20.74
CA LEU A 147 22.24 26.11 20.17
C LEU A 147 21.99 25.03 21.23
N ASN A 148 22.81 24.93 22.28
CA ASN A 148 22.77 23.77 23.19
C ASN A 148 21.99 23.98 24.49
N SER A 149 21.94 25.21 25.01
CA SER A 149 21.39 25.49 26.34
C SER A 149 20.78 26.89 26.51
N GLY A 150 20.72 27.70 25.46
CA GLY A 150 20.14 29.04 25.50
C GLY A 150 18.65 29.10 25.20
N ASP A 151 18.13 30.31 25.04
CA ASP A 151 16.70 30.56 24.78
C ASP A 151 16.21 29.91 23.48
N LEU A 152 17.07 29.77 22.47
CA LEU A 152 16.68 29.16 21.19
C LEU A 152 16.22 27.70 21.36
N ILE A 153 17.01 26.86 22.04
CA ILE A 153 16.61 25.47 22.30
C ILE A 153 15.53 25.38 23.39
N THR A 154 15.60 26.24 24.40
CA THR A 154 14.63 26.23 25.52
C THR A 154 13.22 26.56 25.03
N GLN A 155 13.07 27.59 24.20
CA GLN A 155 11.78 27.96 23.63
C GLN A 155 11.29 26.94 22.59
N LYS A 156 12.18 26.33 21.80
CA LYS A 156 11.80 25.22 20.91
C LYS A 156 11.20 24.05 21.70
N ASN A 157 11.82 23.65 22.81
CA ASN A 157 11.29 22.58 23.66
C ASN A 157 9.93 22.95 24.28
N ILE A 158 9.72 24.22 24.67
CA ILE A 158 8.41 24.68 25.18
C ILE A 158 7.37 24.64 24.05
N ILE A 159 7.74 25.02 22.83
CA ILE A 159 6.86 24.93 21.66
C ILE A 159 6.49 23.48 21.39
N ASP A 160 7.45 22.55 21.39
CA ASP A 160 7.18 21.12 21.21
C ASP A 160 6.22 20.57 22.28
N ASP A 161 6.44 20.90 23.56
CA ASP A 161 5.53 20.50 24.66
C ASP A 161 4.13 21.10 24.49
N THR A 162 4.05 22.35 24.02
CA THR A 162 2.78 23.03 23.74
C THR A 162 2.05 22.36 22.57
N MET A 163 2.77 22.00 21.50
CA MET A 163 2.23 21.27 20.34
C MET A 163 1.74 19.87 20.74
N GLN A 164 2.49 19.17 21.60
CA GLN A 164 2.07 17.88 22.12
C GLN A 164 0.77 17.99 22.92
N LYS A 165 0.61 19.03 23.74
CA LYS A 165 -0.63 19.29 24.48
C LYS A 165 -1.78 19.64 23.56
N PHE A 166 -1.56 20.44 22.52
CA PHE A 166 -2.56 20.70 21.48
C PHE A 166 -3.02 19.39 20.82
N ASN A 167 -2.09 18.55 20.38
CA ASN A 167 -2.39 17.28 19.74
C ASN A 167 -3.18 16.34 20.68
N GLN A 168 -2.84 16.29 21.97
CA GLN A 168 -3.59 15.50 22.95
C GLN A 168 -5.01 16.04 23.19
N MET A 169 -5.17 17.35 23.24
CA MET A 169 -6.48 18.01 23.37
C MET A 169 -7.36 17.74 22.15
N LYS A 170 -6.86 17.99 20.93
CA LYS A 170 -7.60 17.75 19.69
C LYS A 170 -7.94 16.27 19.48
N LEU A 171 -7.03 15.36 19.87
CA LEU A 171 -7.32 13.92 19.84
C LEU A 171 -8.44 13.52 20.82
N ARG A 172 -8.47 14.11 22.02
CA ARG A 172 -9.51 13.89 23.02
C ARG A 172 -10.87 14.42 22.55
N GLU A 173 -10.90 15.59 21.92
CA GLU A 173 -12.11 16.19 21.36
C GLU A 173 -12.62 15.40 20.13
N ALA A 174 -11.74 15.04 19.20
CA ALA A 174 -12.08 14.19 18.06
C ALA A 174 -12.66 12.84 18.50
N LYS A 175 -12.08 12.23 19.55
CA LYS A 175 -12.61 11.00 20.12
C LYS A 175 -13.99 11.19 20.76
N ALA A 176 -14.21 12.29 21.49
CA ALA A 176 -15.51 12.59 22.06
C ALA A 176 -16.59 12.79 20.97
N ALA A 177 -16.26 13.48 19.87
CA ALA A 177 -17.13 13.64 18.71
C ALA A 177 -17.43 12.30 18.01
N TYR A 178 -16.41 11.44 17.87
CA TYR A 178 -16.57 10.08 17.33
C TYR A 178 -17.48 9.21 18.21
N ASP A 179 -17.26 9.19 19.52
CA ASP A 179 -18.07 8.42 20.46
C ASP A 179 -19.52 8.91 20.49
N LEU A 180 -19.75 10.23 20.40
CA LEU A 180 -21.07 10.82 20.28
C LEU A 180 -21.77 10.39 18.98
N SER A 181 -21.06 10.41 17.85
CA SER A 181 -21.56 9.97 16.55
C SER A 181 -21.97 8.48 16.58
N ASN A 182 -21.11 7.60 17.09
CA ASN A 182 -21.40 6.17 17.20
C ASN A 182 -22.61 5.89 18.12
N ASN A 183 -22.70 6.59 19.26
CA ASN A 183 -23.85 6.45 20.16
C ASN A 183 -25.16 6.90 19.49
N ASN A 184 -25.12 8.00 18.74
CA ASN A 184 -26.29 8.47 17.97
C ASN A 184 -26.70 7.45 16.91
N VAL A 185 -25.76 6.91 16.13
CA VAL A 185 -26.03 5.87 15.12
C VAL A 185 -26.69 4.63 15.76
N PHE A 186 -26.21 4.21 16.94
CA PHE A 186 -26.79 3.08 17.68
C PHE A 186 -28.23 3.35 18.12
N LEU A 187 -28.50 4.52 18.72
CA LEU A 187 -29.84 4.91 19.17
C LEU A 187 -30.82 5.01 17.99
N ILE A 188 -30.43 5.69 16.90
CA ILE A 188 -31.25 5.86 15.69
C ILE A 188 -31.56 4.51 15.04
N SER A 189 -30.57 3.62 14.94
CA SER A 189 -30.78 2.28 14.38
C SER A 189 -31.80 1.47 15.17
N ASN A 190 -31.75 1.55 16.51
CA ASN A 190 -32.70 0.87 17.37
C ASN A 190 -34.12 1.47 17.28
N GLU A 191 -34.24 2.80 17.18
CA GLU A 191 -35.53 3.48 16.97
C GLU A 191 -36.19 3.09 15.65
N ILE A 192 -35.40 2.98 14.56
CA ILE A 192 -35.90 2.52 13.25
C ILE A 192 -36.43 1.07 13.34
N ILE A 193 -35.70 0.17 14.00
CA ILE A 193 -36.11 -1.24 14.16
C ILE A 193 -37.41 -1.34 14.96
N VAL A 194 -37.52 -0.61 16.08
CA VAL A 194 -38.75 -0.57 16.89
C VAL A 194 -39.91 0.04 16.10
N GLY A 195 -39.67 1.10 15.33
CA GLY A 195 -40.66 1.73 14.46
C GLY A 195 -41.18 0.79 13.37
N LEU A 196 -40.29 0.05 12.72
CA LEU A 196 -40.65 -0.99 11.73
C LEU A 196 -41.49 -2.10 12.37
N PHE A 197 -41.10 -2.57 13.55
CA PHE A 197 -41.86 -3.60 14.26
C PHE A 197 -43.28 -3.15 14.61
N ILE A 198 -43.43 -1.93 15.15
CA ILE A 198 -44.75 -1.33 15.43
C ILE A 198 -45.57 -1.18 14.15
N GLY A 199 -44.95 -0.75 13.05
CA GLY A 199 -45.60 -0.62 11.75
C GLY A 199 -46.14 -1.95 11.20
N ILE A 200 -45.39 -3.03 11.34
CA ILE A 200 -45.82 -4.39 10.94
C ILE A 200 -47.00 -4.85 11.81
N VAL A 201 -46.90 -4.69 13.13
CA VAL A 201 -47.97 -5.08 14.07
C VAL A 201 -49.26 -4.30 13.78
N LEU A 202 -49.18 -2.98 13.59
CA LEU A 202 -50.32 -2.15 13.24
C LEU A 202 -50.94 -2.56 11.91
N SER A 203 -50.12 -2.87 10.90
CA SER A 203 -50.59 -3.31 9.58
C SER A 203 -51.34 -4.65 9.66
N LEU A 204 -50.84 -5.60 10.46
CA LEU A 204 -51.51 -6.88 10.69
C LEU A 204 -52.84 -6.71 11.44
N VAL A 205 -52.88 -5.85 12.47
CA VAL A 205 -54.11 -5.56 13.23
C VAL A 205 -55.14 -4.83 12.37
N LEU A 206 -54.73 -3.83 11.57
CA LEU A 206 -55.61 -3.11 10.63
C LEU A 206 -56.13 -4.05 9.53
N GLY A 207 -55.26 -4.89 8.98
CA GLY A 207 -55.64 -5.91 7.99
C GLY A 207 -56.68 -6.88 8.55
N PHE A 208 -56.49 -7.35 9.79
CA PHE A 208 -57.44 -8.22 10.48
C PHE A 208 -58.80 -7.52 10.71
N LEU A 209 -58.81 -6.28 11.20
CA LEU A 209 -60.04 -5.52 11.45
C LEU A 209 -60.83 -5.22 10.17
N ILE A 210 -60.15 -4.86 9.07
CA ILE A 210 -60.79 -4.57 7.78
C ILE A 210 -61.36 -5.85 7.19
N SER A 211 -60.59 -6.94 7.21
CA SER A 211 -61.05 -8.26 6.77
C SER A 211 -62.30 -8.69 7.53
N GLN A 212 -62.36 -8.49 8.84
CA GLN A 212 -63.56 -8.80 9.62
C GLN A 212 -64.76 -7.92 9.24
N SER A 213 -64.56 -6.63 8.95
CA SER A 213 -65.63 -5.67 8.66
C SER A 213 -66.25 -5.75 7.25
N ILE A 214 -65.57 -6.44 6.32
CA ILE A 214 -65.98 -6.60 4.92
C ILE A 214 -66.29 -8.07 4.63
N SER A 215 -65.33 -8.97 4.89
CA SER A 215 -65.44 -10.37 4.50
C SER A 215 -66.56 -11.09 5.24
N VAL A 216 -66.81 -10.76 6.51
CA VAL A 216 -67.85 -11.44 7.30
C VAL A 216 -69.27 -11.02 6.89
N PRO A 217 -69.62 -9.72 6.76
CA PRO A 217 -70.95 -9.32 6.27
C PRO A 217 -71.20 -9.71 4.81
N LEU A 218 -70.17 -9.64 3.96
CA LEU A 218 -70.29 -10.07 2.57
C LEU A 218 -70.47 -11.59 2.49
N SER A 219 -69.76 -12.36 3.32
CA SER A 219 -69.99 -13.80 3.46
C SER A 219 -71.40 -14.10 3.95
N LYS A 220 -71.99 -13.30 4.84
CA LYS A 220 -73.40 -13.43 5.25
C LYS A 220 -74.37 -13.10 4.12
N ALA A 221 -74.11 -12.07 3.33
CA ALA A 221 -74.92 -11.70 2.16
C ALA A 221 -74.85 -12.78 1.07
N VAL A 222 -73.64 -13.27 0.76
CA VAL A 222 -73.41 -14.41 -0.14
C VAL A 222 -74.04 -15.68 0.42
N TYR A 223 -73.96 -15.90 1.72
CA TYR A 223 -74.61 -17.03 2.38
C TYR A 223 -76.14 -16.91 2.28
N ASN A 224 -76.74 -15.73 2.50
CA ASN A 224 -78.18 -15.54 2.36
C ASN A 224 -78.62 -15.67 0.89
N LEU A 225 -77.85 -15.13 -0.08
CA LEU A 225 -78.05 -15.40 -1.51
C LEU A 225 -77.95 -16.89 -1.83
N LYS A 226 -76.98 -17.58 -1.24
CA LYS A 226 -76.80 -19.02 -1.42
C LYS A 226 -78.00 -19.77 -0.84
N GLU A 227 -78.41 -19.44 0.38
CA GLU A 227 -79.61 -19.96 1.05
C GLU A 227 -80.89 -19.69 0.23
N MET A 228 -81.07 -18.49 -0.31
CA MET A 228 -82.17 -18.11 -1.20
C MET A 228 -82.12 -18.86 -2.54
N SER A 229 -80.93 -18.99 -3.14
CA SER A 229 -80.71 -19.76 -4.37
C SER A 229 -80.96 -21.26 -4.16
N THR A 230 -80.78 -21.72 -2.92
CA THR A 230 -81.11 -23.08 -2.48
C THR A 230 -82.53 -23.19 -1.92
N GLY A 231 -83.36 -22.14 -2.03
CA GLY A 231 -84.81 -22.17 -1.70
C GLY A 231 -85.20 -21.80 -0.27
N HIS A 232 -84.26 -21.47 0.61
CA HIS A 232 -84.52 -21.03 1.98
C HIS A 232 -84.77 -19.53 2.07
N LEU A 233 -86.03 -19.14 1.89
CA LEU A 233 -86.44 -17.72 1.83
C LEU A 233 -86.78 -17.09 3.20
N ASN A 234 -86.57 -17.80 4.32
CA ASN A 234 -86.97 -17.33 5.66
C ASN A 234 -85.89 -16.54 6.40
N THR A 235 -84.67 -16.51 5.88
CA THR A 235 -83.56 -15.80 6.48
C THR A 235 -83.61 -14.33 6.04
N ARG A 236 -83.45 -13.43 7.00
CA ARG A 236 -83.29 -12.00 6.72
C ARG A 236 -81.91 -11.57 7.19
N LEU A 237 -81.23 -10.78 6.38
CA LEU A 237 -79.89 -10.29 6.69
C LEU A 237 -79.93 -9.32 7.87
N LYS A 238 -80.97 -8.47 7.96
CA LYS A 238 -81.19 -7.49 9.06
C LYS A 238 -79.89 -6.80 9.49
N LEU A 239 -79.07 -6.42 8.51
CA LEU A 239 -77.80 -5.78 8.78
C LEU A 239 -78.06 -4.31 9.09
N ASN A 240 -77.91 -3.93 10.36
CA ASN A 240 -78.04 -2.54 10.79
C ASN A 240 -76.77 -1.72 10.42
N ARG A 241 -76.59 -1.47 9.12
CA ARG A 241 -75.47 -0.74 8.52
C ARG A 241 -76.00 0.24 7.46
N LYS A 242 -75.29 1.35 7.28
CA LYS A 242 -75.62 2.40 6.30
C LYS A 242 -74.64 2.47 5.12
N ASP A 243 -73.75 1.48 5.02
CA ASP A 243 -72.79 1.36 3.91
C ASP A 243 -73.39 0.55 2.75
N GLU A 244 -72.62 0.40 1.67
CA GLU A 244 -73.08 -0.25 0.44
C GLU A 244 -73.53 -1.72 0.66
N ILE A 245 -73.03 -2.36 1.73
CA ILE A 245 -73.44 -3.71 2.14
C ILE A 245 -74.78 -3.69 2.89
N GLY A 246 -75.10 -2.62 3.62
CA GLY A 246 -76.39 -2.40 4.27
C GLY A 246 -77.51 -2.14 3.24
N GLU A 247 -77.24 -1.32 2.23
CA GLU A 247 -78.16 -1.07 1.11
C GLU A 247 -78.48 -2.36 0.34
N LEU A 248 -77.45 -3.19 0.09
CA LEU A 248 -77.62 -4.53 -0.49
C LEU A 248 -78.51 -5.41 0.40
N ALA A 249 -78.31 -5.40 1.72
CA ALA A 249 -79.10 -6.21 2.65
C ALA A 249 -80.58 -5.81 2.70
N ASP A 250 -80.90 -4.51 2.68
CA ASP A 250 -82.28 -4.02 2.71
C ASP A 250 -83.06 -4.37 1.42
N VAL A 251 -82.40 -4.27 0.26
CA VAL A 251 -82.97 -4.68 -1.03
C VAL A 251 -83.22 -6.20 -1.06
N MET A 252 -82.27 -6.98 -0.54
CA MET A 252 -82.39 -8.43 -0.44
C MET A 252 -83.51 -8.90 0.51
N ASP A 253 -83.68 -8.22 1.65
CA ASP A 253 -84.74 -8.52 2.62
C ASP A 253 -86.13 -8.22 2.02
N THR A 254 -86.27 -7.13 1.26
CA THR A 254 -87.53 -6.74 0.58
C THR A 254 -87.91 -7.71 -0.55
N TRP A 255 -86.93 -8.20 -1.31
CA TRP A 255 -87.15 -9.20 -2.35
C TRP A 255 -87.49 -10.57 -1.77
N SER A 256 -86.84 -10.95 -0.66
CA SER A 256 -87.15 -12.18 0.08
C SER A 256 -88.58 -12.19 0.61
N ASP A 257 -89.11 -11.06 1.08
CA ASP A 257 -90.49 -10.94 1.53
C ASP A 257 -91.50 -11.20 0.39
N GLY A 258 -91.21 -10.71 -0.82
CA GLY A 258 -92.04 -10.94 -2.01
C GLY A 258 -92.07 -12.41 -2.47
N LEU A 259 -90.91 -13.09 -2.42
CA LEU A 259 -90.80 -14.50 -2.79
C LEU A 259 -91.37 -15.44 -1.71
N GLN A 260 -91.14 -15.16 -0.43
CA GLN A 260 -91.51 -16.06 0.68
C GLN A 260 -93.02 -16.13 0.94
N PHE A 261 -93.74 -15.01 0.85
CA PHE A 261 -95.16 -14.97 1.21
C PHE A 261 -96.11 -14.96 0.02
N GLY A 262 -95.64 -14.60 -1.19
CA GLY A 262 -96.47 -14.55 -2.39
C GLY A 262 -96.36 -15.78 -3.30
N ILE A 263 -95.14 -16.29 -3.50
CA ILE A 263 -94.86 -17.36 -4.49
C ILE A 263 -94.55 -18.69 -3.78
N LEU A 264 -93.73 -18.68 -2.72
CA LEU A 264 -93.34 -19.89 -1.98
C LEU A 264 -94.51 -20.57 -1.26
N ASP A 265 -95.56 -19.85 -0.84
CA ASP A 265 -96.69 -20.48 -0.12
C ASP A 265 -97.58 -21.31 -1.08
N GLY A 266 -97.83 -20.81 -2.29
CA GLY A 266 -98.51 -21.60 -3.32
C GLY A 266 -97.59 -22.63 -3.99
N LEU A 267 -96.29 -22.34 -4.15
CA LEU A 267 -95.32 -23.34 -4.58
C LEU A 267 -95.10 -24.43 -3.53
N LYS A 268 -95.15 -24.15 -2.23
CA LYS A 268 -95.03 -25.17 -1.16
C LYS A 268 -96.18 -26.16 -1.22
N ARG A 269 -97.37 -25.73 -1.64
CA ARG A 269 -98.50 -26.64 -1.86
C ARG A 269 -98.27 -27.47 -3.14
N ILE A 270 -97.89 -26.86 -4.26
CA ILE A 270 -97.55 -27.59 -5.51
C ILE A 270 -96.36 -28.54 -5.33
N ALA A 271 -95.33 -28.13 -4.59
CA ALA A 271 -94.10 -28.86 -4.30
C ALA A 271 -94.30 -29.92 -3.19
N ALA A 272 -95.29 -29.78 -2.31
CA ALA A 272 -95.73 -30.86 -1.41
C ALA A 272 -96.51 -31.96 -2.15
N GLY A 273 -96.54 -31.92 -3.48
CA GLY A 273 -97.28 -32.85 -4.34
C GLY A 273 -98.76 -32.50 -4.49
N ASP A 274 -99.22 -31.43 -3.83
CA ASP A 274 -100.59 -30.96 -3.95
C ASP A 274 -100.75 -30.12 -5.23
N MET A 275 -101.03 -30.82 -6.32
CA MET A 275 -101.29 -30.23 -7.64
C MET A 275 -102.70 -29.59 -7.75
N SER A 276 -103.37 -29.27 -6.65
CA SER A 276 -104.71 -28.64 -6.63
C SER A 276 -104.68 -27.12 -6.35
N VAL A 277 -103.51 -26.49 -6.51
CA VAL A 277 -103.25 -25.09 -6.12
C VAL A 277 -103.61 -24.12 -7.24
N HIS A 278 -104.23 -23.00 -6.86
CA HIS A 278 -104.63 -21.92 -7.77
C HIS A 278 -104.11 -20.56 -7.29
N PHE A 279 -103.47 -19.79 -8.17
CA PHE A 279 -102.92 -18.46 -7.88
C PHE A 279 -103.76 -17.34 -8.52
N PRO A 280 -104.29 -16.37 -7.75
CA PRO A 280 -104.96 -15.21 -8.32
C PRO A 280 -103.92 -14.16 -8.81
N PRO A 281 -104.03 -13.64 -10.04
CA PRO A 281 -103.16 -12.59 -10.55
C PRO A 281 -103.37 -11.25 -9.81
N LYS A 282 -102.26 -10.53 -9.56
CA LYS A 282 -102.23 -9.25 -8.85
C LYS A 282 -102.62 -8.05 -9.73
N ASP A 283 -102.38 -8.12 -11.05
CA ASP A 283 -102.89 -7.18 -12.05
C ASP A 283 -103.05 -7.87 -13.43
N GLU A 284 -103.56 -7.15 -14.44
CA GLU A 284 -103.81 -7.71 -15.79
C GLU A 284 -102.53 -8.06 -16.57
N GLN A 285 -101.35 -7.66 -16.10
CA GLN A 285 -100.03 -7.98 -16.66
C GLN A 285 -99.25 -8.96 -15.76
N ASP A 286 -99.89 -9.57 -14.76
CA ASP A 286 -99.27 -10.57 -13.88
C ASP A 286 -99.02 -11.88 -14.63
N GLU A 287 -97.84 -11.94 -15.26
CA GLU A 287 -97.36 -13.10 -16.01
C GLU A 287 -97.10 -14.31 -15.10
N ILE A 288 -96.85 -14.11 -13.80
CA ILE A 288 -96.47 -15.17 -12.87
C ILE A 288 -97.70 -16.01 -12.50
N ALA A 289 -98.80 -15.41 -12.03
CA ALA A 289 -99.98 -16.16 -11.58
C ALA A 289 -100.75 -16.85 -12.72
N ILE A 290 -100.83 -16.21 -13.89
CA ILE A 290 -101.53 -16.74 -15.07
C ILE A 290 -100.78 -17.95 -15.65
N VAL A 291 -99.44 -17.91 -15.66
CA VAL A 291 -98.61 -19.04 -16.11
C VAL A 291 -98.61 -20.17 -15.08
N PHE A 292 -98.53 -19.89 -13.77
CA PHE A 292 -98.53 -20.92 -12.73
C PHE A 292 -99.78 -21.81 -12.72
N ASN A 293 -100.97 -21.26 -13.00
CA ASN A 293 -102.20 -22.06 -13.07
C ASN A 293 -102.23 -23.02 -14.27
N LYS A 294 -101.68 -22.61 -15.41
CA LYS A 294 -101.53 -23.46 -16.61
C LYS A 294 -100.40 -24.48 -16.46
N LEU A 295 -99.40 -24.14 -15.64
CA LEU A 295 -98.26 -24.97 -15.26
C LEU A 295 -98.70 -26.18 -14.41
N VAL A 296 -99.56 -25.99 -13.40
CA VAL A 296 -100.05 -27.06 -12.50
C VAL A 296 -100.78 -28.18 -13.24
N GLU A 297 -101.69 -27.84 -14.15
CA GLU A 297 -102.48 -28.80 -14.94
C GLU A 297 -101.61 -29.67 -15.88
N SER A 298 -100.48 -29.14 -16.31
CA SER A 298 -99.58 -29.79 -17.25
C SER A 298 -98.42 -30.53 -16.60
N ILE A 299 -97.89 -29.99 -15.51
CA ILE A 299 -96.84 -30.59 -14.67
C ILE A 299 -97.33 -31.91 -14.07
N SER A 300 -98.58 -32.01 -13.62
CA SER A 300 -99.10 -33.25 -13.00
C SER A 300 -99.04 -34.48 -13.94
N SER A 301 -99.12 -34.28 -15.26
CA SER A 301 -99.09 -35.37 -16.24
C SER A 301 -97.66 -35.72 -16.69
N VAL A 302 -96.75 -34.73 -16.73
CA VAL A 302 -95.34 -34.91 -17.15
C VAL A 302 -94.41 -35.29 -16.00
N VAL A 303 -94.64 -34.81 -14.76
CA VAL A 303 -93.84 -35.17 -13.57
C VAL A 303 -93.83 -36.68 -13.32
N THR A 304 -94.93 -37.37 -13.63
CA THR A 304 -95.03 -38.82 -13.49
C THR A 304 -94.06 -39.57 -14.40
N ASP A 305 -93.89 -39.14 -15.66
CA ASP A 305 -92.96 -39.77 -16.61
C ASP A 305 -91.52 -39.22 -16.51
N ILE A 306 -91.33 -37.97 -16.08
CA ILE A 306 -90.01 -37.35 -15.85
C ILE A 306 -89.34 -37.88 -14.58
N ASN A 307 -90.05 -38.05 -13.45
CA ASN A 307 -89.44 -38.57 -12.22
C ASN A 307 -88.81 -39.95 -12.40
N LYS A 308 -89.35 -40.77 -13.31
CA LYS A 308 -88.78 -42.07 -13.67
C LYS A 308 -87.46 -41.96 -14.45
N LEU A 309 -87.27 -40.90 -15.24
CA LEU A 309 -86.02 -40.63 -15.97
C LEU A 309 -84.99 -39.87 -15.12
N ILE A 310 -85.45 -38.98 -14.22
CA ILE A 310 -84.60 -38.22 -13.29
C ILE A 310 -83.97 -39.15 -12.26
N HIS A 311 -84.73 -40.03 -11.62
CA HIS A 311 -84.20 -40.95 -10.62
C HIS A 311 -83.03 -41.80 -11.16
N GLU A 312 -83.14 -42.26 -12.40
CA GLU A 312 -82.10 -43.05 -13.07
C GLU A 312 -80.89 -42.19 -13.48
N ALA A 313 -81.09 -40.93 -13.86
CA ALA A 313 -80.00 -39.99 -14.12
C ALA A 313 -79.27 -39.54 -12.84
N GLU A 314 -79.97 -39.38 -11.71
CA GLU A 314 -79.41 -39.07 -10.38
C GLU A 314 -78.55 -40.23 -9.83
N GLU A 315 -78.93 -41.48 -10.10
CA GLU A 315 -78.13 -42.68 -9.82
C GLU A 315 -76.99 -42.89 -10.84
N GLY A 316 -76.78 -41.95 -11.78
CA GLY A 316 -75.69 -41.96 -12.76
C GLY A 316 -75.97 -42.77 -14.04
N ASN A 317 -77.17 -43.31 -14.22
CA ASN A 317 -77.58 -44.08 -15.39
C ASN A 317 -78.22 -43.20 -16.49
N LEU A 318 -77.40 -42.45 -17.22
CA LEU A 318 -77.84 -41.57 -18.32
C LEU A 318 -78.31 -42.33 -19.59
N ARG A 319 -78.41 -43.67 -19.58
CA ARG A 319 -78.77 -44.49 -20.75
C ARG A 319 -80.26 -44.74 -20.91
N LEU A 320 -81.07 -44.51 -19.87
CA LEU A 320 -82.53 -44.69 -19.94
C LEU A 320 -83.17 -43.62 -20.84
N ARG A 321 -84.24 -43.97 -21.57
CA ARG A 321 -84.97 -43.07 -22.47
C ARG A 321 -86.48 -43.17 -22.21
N GLY A 322 -87.18 -42.04 -22.26
CA GLY A 322 -88.65 -41.98 -22.14
C GLY A 322 -89.36 -42.31 -23.46
N ASP A 323 -90.65 -42.67 -23.41
CA ASP A 323 -91.47 -42.91 -24.59
C ASP A 323 -92.28 -41.65 -24.98
N PRO A 324 -91.89 -40.90 -26.03
CA PRO A 324 -92.53 -39.64 -26.39
C PRO A 324 -93.91 -39.80 -27.05
N THR A 325 -94.37 -41.02 -27.35
CA THR A 325 -95.63 -41.24 -28.09
C THR A 325 -96.89 -40.95 -27.28
N HIS A 326 -96.79 -40.90 -25.95
CA HIS A 326 -97.92 -40.67 -25.03
C HIS A 326 -98.29 -39.19 -24.81
N PHE A 327 -97.52 -38.26 -25.36
CA PHE A 327 -97.73 -36.83 -25.16
C PHE A 327 -98.02 -36.11 -26.49
N THR A 328 -98.58 -34.91 -26.43
CA THR A 328 -98.84 -34.06 -27.61
C THR A 328 -98.34 -32.64 -27.34
N GLY A 329 -97.90 -31.94 -28.39
CA GLY A 329 -97.28 -30.61 -28.26
C GLY A 329 -96.01 -30.61 -27.40
N ALA A 330 -95.82 -29.55 -26.60
CA ALA A 330 -94.61 -29.30 -25.82
C ALA A 330 -94.19 -30.47 -24.90
N TYR A 331 -95.11 -31.28 -24.37
CA TYR A 331 -94.78 -32.42 -23.48
C TYR A 331 -94.15 -33.61 -24.21
N ARG A 332 -94.51 -33.84 -25.48
CA ARG A 332 -93.84 -34.82 -26.35
C ARG A 332 -92.48 -34.32 -26.80
N GLU A 333 -92.40 -33.04 -27.11
CA GLU A 333 -91.12 -32.36 -27.36
C GLU A 333 -90.24 -32.35 -26.10
N ILE A 334 -90.82 -32.34 -24.88
CA ILE A 334 -90.09 -32.46 -23.62
C ILE A 334 -89.54 -33.87 -23.43
N ILE A 335 -90.31 -34.95 -23.62
CA ILE A 335 -89.76 -36.32 -23.49
C ILE A 335 -88.78 -36.65 -24.62
N ALA A 336 -89.10 -36.29 -25.87
CA ALA A 336 -88.16 -36.45 -26.99
C ALA A 336 -86.93 -35.54 -26.84
N GLY A 337 -87.13 -34.34 -26.30
CA GLY A 337 -86.09 -33.36 -25.98
C GLY A 337 -85.19 -33.82 -24.85
N ILE A 338 -85.72 -34.43 -23.78
CA ILE A 338 -84.95 -35.04 -22.68
C ILE A 338 -84.11 -36.19 -23.22
N ASN A 339 -84.67 -37.05 -24.09
CA ASN A 339 -83.92 -38.12 -24.73
C ASN A 339 -82.77 -37.61 -25.61
N ASN A 340 -83.02 -36.58 -26.42
CA ASN A 340 -82.01 -35.97 -27.28
C ASN A 340 -80.98 -35.15 -26.46
N MET A 341 -81.41 -34.51 -25.37
CA MET A 341 -80.55 -33.83 -24.41
C MET A 341 -79.61 -34.82 -23.72
N LEU A 342 -80.12 -35.94 -23.22
CA LEU A 342 -79.30 -37.01 -22.63
C LEU A 342 -78.28 -37.55 -23.62
N GLU A 343 -78.66 -37.77 -24.89
CA GLU A 343 -77.74 -38.20 -25.95
C GLU A 343 -76.66 -37.14 -26.27
N THR A 344 -77.08 -35.87 -26.36
CA THR A 344 -76.22 -34.72 -26.67
C THR A 344 -75.23 -34.43 -25.54
N ILE A 345 -75.56 -34.75 -24.29
CA ILE A 345 -74.68 -34.61 -23.11
C ILE A 345 -73.80 -35.86 -22.92
N MET A 346 -74.33 -37.06 -23.14
CA MET A 346 -73.59 -38.32 -22.95
C MET A 346 -72.33 -38.38 -23.82
N THR A 347 -72.44 -38.01 -25.09
CA THR A 347 -71.33 -38.19 -26.04
C THR A 347 -70.10 -37.34 -25.66
N PRO A 348 -70.21 -36.02 -25.41
CA PRO A 348 -69.09 -35.22 -24.93
C PRO A 348 -68.62 -35.58 -23.52
N THR A 349 -69.52 -36.02 -22.64
CA THR A 349 -69.16 -36.39 -21.24
C THR A 349 -68.33 -37.67 -21.20
N ASN A 350 -68.69 -38.69 -21.98
CA ASN A 350 -67.88 -39.91 -22.10
C ASN A 350 -66.50 -39.61 -22.70
N GLU A 351 -66.42 -38.68 -23.64
CA GLU A 351 -65.14 -38.25 -24.19
C GLU A 351 -64.30 -37.45 -23.19
N ALA A 352 -64.92 -36.57 -22.40
CA ALA A 352 -64.24 -35.89 -21.30
C ALA A 352 -63.68 -36.90 -20.28
N LEU A 353 -64.46 -37.93 -19.93
CA LEU A 353 -64.00 -39.02 -19.05
C LEU A 353 -62.80 -39.78 -19.66
N ARG A 354 -62.80 -40.05 -20.98
CA ARG A 354 -61.64 -40.66 -21.67
C ARG A 354 -60.40 -39.78 -21.56
N VAL A 355 -60.53 -38.48 -21.78
CA VAL A 355 -59.40 -37.54 -21.68
C VAL A 355 -58.89 -37.44 -20.25
N CYS A 356 -59.78 -37.34 -19.26
CA CYS A 356 -59.42 -37.33 -17.84
C CYS A 356 -58.72 -38.62 -17.40
N GLU A 357 -59.20 -39.79 -17.87
CA GLU A 357 -58.57 -41.08 -17.61
C GLU A 357 -57.17 -41.18 -18.24
N LEU A 358 -56.97 -40.60 -19.42
CA LEU A 358 -55.64 -40.55 -20.02
C LEU A 358 -54.73 -39.55 -19.31
N PHE A 359 -55.25 -38.43 -18.80
CA PHE A 359 -54.51 -37.50 -17.95
C PHE A 359 -54.14 -38.11 -16.59
N SER A 360 -55.00 -38.94 -15.97
CA SER A 360 -54.67 -39.66 -14.74
C SER A 360 -53.54 -40.67 -14.94
N GLN A 361 -53.41 -41.19 -16.16
CA GLN A 361 -52.29 -42.00 -16.63
C GLN A 361 -51.11 -41.17 -17.18
N ALA A 362 -51.08 -39.86 -16.91
CA ALA A 362 -50.05 -38.91 -17.33
C ALA A 362 -49.88 -38.67 -18.84
N LYS A 363 -50.85 -39.07 -19.67
CA LYS A 363 -50.82 -38.86 -21.14
C LYS A 363 -51.38 -37.51 -21.52
N PHE A 364 -50.70 -36.44 -21.12
CA PHE A 364 -51.16 -35.05 -21.30
C PHE A 364 -51.15 -34.56 -22.75
N SER A 365 -50.54 -35.29 -23.68
CA SER A 365 -50.64 -35.05 -25.13
C SER A 365 -52.02 -35.39 -25.71
N THR A 366 -52.86 -36.11 -24.96
CA THR A 366 -54.23 -36.46 -25.36
C THR A 366 -55.08 -35.21 -25.57
N ARG A 367 -55.86 -35.18 -26.65
CA ARG A 367 -56.85 -34.13 -26.92
C ARG A 367 -58.25 -34.71 -27.04
N PHE A 368 -59.23 -33.86 -26.79
CA PHE A 368 -60.63 -34.13 -27.05
C PHE A 368 -60.83 -34.44 -28.55
N ASN A 369 -61.51 -35.54 -28.87
CA ASN A 369 -61.69 -35.97 -30.25
C ASN A 369 -62.47 -34.94 -31.08
N GLU A 370 -61.85 -34.45 -32.16
CA GLU A 370 -62.44 -33.44 -33.06
C GLU A 370 -63.66 -33.94 -33.85
N GLN A 371 -63.83 -35.25 -33.97
CA GLN A 371 -64.98 -35.85 -34.66
C GLN A 371 -66.27 -35.79 -33.81
N ILE A 372 -66.16 -35.49 -32.50
CA ILE A 372 -67.32 -35.37 -31.61
C ILE A 372 -67.83 -33.93 -31.64
N GLN A 373 -69.06 -33.75 -32.12
CA GLN A 373 -69.68 -32.44 -32.17
C GLN A 373 -70.11 -31.99 -30.77
N VAL A 374 -69.41 -31.01 -30.21
CA VAL A 374 -69.72 -30.38 -28.91
C VAL A 374 -70.44 -29.05 -29.12
N LYS A 375 -71.51 -28.80 -28.36
CA LYS A 375 -72.36 -27.61 -28.49
C LYS A 375 -72.58 -26.95 -27.12
N GLY A 376 -72.87 -25.65 -27.14
CA GLY A 376 -73.22 -24.88 -25.93
C GLY A 376 -72.10 -24.86 -24.88
N ASP A 377 -72.49 -24.91 -23.61
CA ASP A 377 -71.57 -24.76 -22.47
C ASP A 377 -70.51 -25.88 -22.37
N LEU A 378 -70.76 -27.04 -23.01
CA LEU A 378 -69.77 -28.14 -23.06
C LEU A 378 -68.56 -27.81 -23.95
N ILE A 379 -68.61 -26.77 -24.79
CA ILE A 379 -67.45 -26.27 -25.52
C ILE A 379 -66.38 -25.78 -24.54
N ALA A 380 -66.78 -25.13 -23.44
CA ALA A 380 -65.86 -24.70 -22.40
C ALA A 380 -65.17 -25.88 -21.71
N LEU A 381 -65.87 -27.02 -21.55
CA LEU A 381 -65.28 -28.26 -21.02
C LEU A 381 -64.22 -28.84 -21.99
N LYS A 382 -64.54 -28.93 -23.29
CA LYS A 382 -63.58 -29.35 -24.32
C LYS A 382 -62.33 -28.46 -24.33
N MET A 383 -62.52 -27.14 -24.38
CA MET A 383 -61.42 -26.17 -24.40
C MET A 383 -60.61 -26.20 -23.10
N GLY A 384 -61.28 -26.31 -21.95
CA GLY A 384 -60.62 -26.41 -20.64
C GLY A 384 -59.71 -27.64 -20.55
N LEU A 385 -60.20 -28.83 -20.90
CA LEU A 385 -59.41 -30.05 -20.89
C LEU A 385 -58.25 -30.02 -21.89
N ASN A 386 -58.47 -29.50 -23.11
CA ASN A 386 -57.40 -29.33 -24.08
C ASN A 386 -56.33 -28.34 -23.60
N ASN A 387 -56.74 -27.20 -23.01
CA ASN A 387 -55.80 -26.21 -22.47
C ASN A 387 -55.01 -26.77 -21.29
N VAL A 388 -55.62 -27.55 -20.40
CA VAL A 388 -54.89 -28.26 -19.33
C VAL A 388 -53.81 -29.16 -19.92
N GLY A 389 -54.13 -29.93 -20.96
CA GLY A 389 -53.13 -30.75 -21.66
C GLY A 389 -52.03 -29.92 -22.33
N ILE A 390 -52.36 -28.77 -22.92
CA ILE A 390 -51.38 -27.87 -23.56
C ILE A 390 -50.44 -27.25 -22.53
N GLU A 391 -50.97 -26.64 -21.47
CA GLU A 391 -50.18 -25.94 -20.46
C GLU A 391 -49.32 -26.91 -19.65
N ILE A 392 -49.82 -28.12 -19.33
CA ILE A 392 -49.02 -29.14 -18.66
C ILE A 392 -47.90 -29.67 -19.58
N SER A 393 -48.19 -29.97 -20.85
CA SER A 393 -47.15 -30.38 -21.80
C SER A 393 -46.07 -29.31 -21.98
N LYS A 394 -46.47 -28.03 -22.07
CA LYS A 394 -45.54 -26.90 -22.16
C LYS A 394 -44.67 -26.78 -20.90
N ALA A 395 -45.25 -26.91 -19.71
CA ALA A 395 -44.50 -26.91 -18.46
C ALA A 395 -43.49 -28.07 -18.38
N ILE A 396 -43.86 -29.27 -18.84
CA ILE A 396 -42.94 -30.43 -18.90
C ILE A 396 -41.79 -30.18 -19.89
N GLU A 397 -42.07 -29.57 -21.04
CA GLU A 397 -41.05 -29.20 -22.04
C GLU A 397 -40.07 -28.16 -21.49
N GLU A 398 -40.58 -27.10 -20.84
CA GLU A 398 -39.75 -26.08 -20.18
C GLU A 398 -38.88 -26.69 -19.06
N ILE A 399 -39.44 -27.55 -18.20
CA ILE A 399 -38.69 -28.25 -17.15
C ILE A 399 -37.61 -29.14 -17.76
N SER A 400 -37.92 -29.91 -18.81
CA SER A 400 -36.96 -30.77 -19.50
C SER A 400 -35.81 -29.95 -20.11
N GLY A 401 -36.12 -28.81 -20.73
CA GLY A 401 -35.11 -27.87 -21.23
C GLY A 401 -34.19 -27.35 -20.12
N GLN A 402 -34.76 -26.89 -19.00
CA GLN A 402 -34.00 -26.40 -17.85
C GLN A 402 -33.13 -27.49 -17.20
N VAL A 403 -33.62 -28.73 -17.10
CA VAL A 403 -32.88 -29.86 -16.53
C VAL A 403 -31.70 -30.26 -17.42
N ASN A 404 -31.85 -30.24 -18.74
CA ASN A 404 -30.75 -30.49 -19.67
C ASN A 404 -29.66 -29.42 -19.56
N SER A 405 -30.05 -28.15 -19.48
CA SER A 405 -29.10 -27.05 -19.21
C SER A 405 -28.41 -27.23 -17.85
N LEU A 406 -29.15 -27.58 -16.80
CA LEU A 406 -28.58 -27.84 -15.47
C LEU A 406 -27.58 -29.01 -15.48
N SER A 407 -27.89 -30.09 -16.21
CA SER A 407 -26.97 -31.23 -16.34
C SER A 407 -25.69 -30.85 -17.07
N ALA A 408 -25.79 -30.06 -18.15
CA ALA A 408 -24.61 -29.56 -18.87
C ALA A 408 -23.75 -28.67 -17.96
N SER A 409 -24.36 -27.69 -17.27
CA SER A 409 -23.66 -26.82 -16.32
C SER A 409 -23.05 -27.59 -15.14
N SER A 410 -23.68 -28.69 -14.69
CA SER A 410 -23.12 -29.52 -13.61
C SER A 410 -21.86 -30.27 -14.05
N VAL A 411 -21.82 -30.78 -15.29
CA VAL A 411 -20.62 -31.45 -15.82
C VAL A 411 -19.47 -30.45 -15.99
N GLU A 412 -19.77 -29.26 -16.50
CA GLU A 412 -18.79 -28.17 -16.62
C GLU A 412 -18.26 -27.74 -15.25
N ALA A 413 -19.15 -27.53 -14.27
CA ALA A 413 -18.77 -27.19 -12.90
C ALA A 413 -17.89 -28.28 -12.25
N ALA A 414 -18.15 -29.57 -12.52
CA ALA A 414 -17.33 -30.66 -12.01
C ALA A 414 -15.89 -30.59 -12.55
N ALA A 415 -15.72 -30.34 -13.85
CA ALA A 415 -14.41 -30.17 -14.46
C ALA A 415 -13.67 -28.96 -13.89
N SER A 416 -14.35 -27.82 -13.71
CA SER A 416 -13.76 -26.63 -13.08
C SER A 416 -13.32 -26.90 -11.64
N VAL A 417 -14.09 -27.66 -10.86
CA VAL A 417 -13.72 -28.02 -9.49
C VAL A 417 -12.48 -28.90 -9.45
N GLU A 418 -12.34 -29.87 -10.36
CA GLU A 418 -11.13 -30.70 -10.46
C GLU A 418 -9.89 -29.85 -10.80
N GLU A 419 -10.01 -28.94 -11.78
CA GLU A 419 -8.93 -28.03 -12.18
C GLU A 419 -8.49 -27.11 -11.03
N ILE A 420 -9.44 -26.48 -10.34
CA ILE A 420 -9.14 -25.59 -9.21
C ILE A 420 -8.55 -26.39 -8.04
N THR A 421 -8.96 -27.64 -7.82
CA THR A 421 -8.39 -28.51 -6.77
C THR A 421 -6.92 -28.83 -7.06
N ALA A 422 -6.59 -29.18 -8.30
CA ALA A 422 -5.21 -29.39 -8.73
C ALA A 422 -4.38 -28.10 -8.62
N GLY A 423 -4.96 -26.96 -9.03
CA GLY A 423 -4.33 -25.63 -8.87
C GLY A 423 -4.04 -25.28 -7.42
N SER A 424 -5.00 -25.54 -6.51
CA SER A 424 -4.85 -25.29 -5.07
C SER A 424 -3.75 -26.16 -4.46
N ALA A 425 -3.69 -27.44 -4.83
CA ALA A 425 -2.62 -28.33 -4.37
C ALA A 425 -1.23 -27.86 -4.84
N SER A 426 -1.12 -27.44 -6.11
CA SER A 426 0.14 -26.89 -6.64
C SER A 426 0.53 -25.59 -5.93
N LEU A 427 -0.44 -24.71 -5.66
CA LEU A 427 -0.20 -23.46 -4.94
C LEU A 427 0.30 -23.71 -3.52
N ALA A 428 -0.30 -24.66 -2.80
CA ALA A 428 0.15 -25.06 -1.48
C ALA A 428 1.61 -25.58 -1.49
N HIS A 429 1.97 -26.38 -2.50
CA HIS A 429 3.33 -26.88 -2.65
C HIS A 429 4.32 -25.75 -2.97
N SER A 430 4.00 -24.88 -3.92
CA SER A 430 4.83 -23.71 -4.26
C SER A 430 5.03 -22.80 -3.05
N ALA A 431 3.99 -22.55 -2.28
CA ALA A 431 4.06 -21.74 -1.07
C ALA A 431 4.96 -22.40 0.00
N SER A 432 4.87 -23.71 0.20
CA SER A 432 5.80 -24.43 1.09
C SER A 432 7.27 -24.30 0.64
N MET A 433 7.55 -24.37 -0.67
CA MET A 433 8.90 -24.14 -1.17
C MET A 433 9.37 -22.71 -0.95
N VAL A 434 8.53 -21.70 -1.17
CA VAL A 434 8.85 -20.29 -0.89
C VAL A 434 9.16 -20.08 0.59
N SER A 435 8.40 -20.70 1.49
CA SER A 435 8.65 -20.63 2.93
C SER A 435 10.02 -21.24 3.31
N SER A 436 10.33 -22.43 2.78
CA SER A 436 11.63 -23.07 2.99
C SER A 436 12.78 -22.24 2.41
N GLN A 437 12.61 -21.68 1.20
CA GLN A 437 13.62 -20.85 0.56
C GLN A 437 13.86 -19.55 1.34
N SER A 438 12.80 -18.94 1.84
CA SER A 438 12.88 -17.73 2.66
C SER A 438 13.62 -17.99 3.98
N THR A 439 13.41 -19.15 4.60
CA THR A 439 14.17 -19.58 5.78
C THR A 439 15.66 -19.75 5.46
N SER A 440 16.01 -20.35 4.32
CA SER A 440 17.40 -20.45 3.86
C SER A 440 18.01 -19.08 3.58
N SER A 441 17.24 -18.13 3.03
CA SER A 441 17.68 -16.75 2.83
C SER A 441 18.03 -16.06 4.15
N VAL A 442 17.24 -16.26 5.21
CA VAL A 442 17.56 -15.73 6.55
C VAL A 442 18.92 -16.23 7.04
N GLN A 443 19.24 -17.52 6.85
CA GLN A 443 20.55 -18.06 7.23
C GLN A 443 21.69 -17.45 6.40
N ALA A 444 21.49 -17.26 5.09
CA ALA A 444 22.49 -16.62 4.24
C ALA A 444 22.74 -15.15 4.66
N ILE A 445 21.69 -14.43 5.06
CA ILE A 445 21.81 -13.05 5.54
C ILE A 445 22.59 -12.98 6.85
N GLU A 446 22.42 -13.95 7.76
CA GLU A 446 23.22 -14.03 8.99
C GLU A 446 24.71 -14.24 8.71
N GLN A 447 25.05 -15.02 7.68
CA GLN A 447 26.44 -15.15 7.23
C GLN A 447 26.99 -13.84 6.64
N ILE A 448 26.18 -13.12 5.88
CA ILE A 448 26.58 -11.82 5.32
C ILE A 448 26.78 -10.79 6.43
N HIS A 449 25.92 -10.78 7.44
CA HIS A 449 26.07 -9.90 8.60
C HIS A 449 27.41 -10.14 9.32
N ALA A 450 27.79 -11.41 9.54
CA ALA A 450 29.09 -11.75 10.11
C ALA A 450 30.25 -11.26 9.21
N ALA A 451 30.14 -11.42 7.89
CA ALA A 451 31.14 -10.91 6.95
C ALA A 451 31.25 -9.37 6.96
N MET A 452 30.15 -8.65 7.17
CA MET A 452 30.15 -7.19 7.30
C MET A 452 30.78 -6.72 8.61
N GLU A 453 30.62 -7.48 9.70
CA GLU A 453 31.29 -7.21 10.98
C GLU A 453 32.82 -7.39 10.86
N ASP A 454 33.25 -8.45 10.18
CA ASP A 454 34.67 -8.67 9.85
C ASP A 454 35.22 -7.56 8.93
N LEU A 455 34.42 -7.09 7.96
CA LEU A 455 34.80 -6.01 7.07
C LEU A 455 34.90 -4.67 7.81
N SER A 456 33.97 -4.35 8.71
CA SER A 456 34.02 -3.17 9.58
C SER A 456 35.31 -3.15 10.42
N THR A 457 35.66 -4.30 11.00
CA THR A 457 36.91 -4.47 11.75
C THR A 457 38.15 -4.26 10.87
N SER A 458 38.10 -4.74 9.63
CA SER A 458 39.17 -4.57 8.64
C SER A 458 39.35 -3.11 8.23
N VAL A 459 38.26 -2.40 7.93
CA VAL A 459 38.27 -0.96 7.61
C VAL A 459 38.83 -0.14 8.77
N SER A 460 38.40 -0.43 10.00
CA SER A 460 38.96 0.21 11.20
C SER A 460 40.47 -0.05 11.32
N THR A 461 40.91 -1.27 11.02
CA THR A 461 42.34 -1.61 11.02
C THR A 461 43.10 -0.81 9.97
N VAL A 462 42.57 -0.68 8.75
CA VAL A 462 43.18 0.15 7.69
C VAL A 462 43.30 1.61 8.15
N ALA A 463 42.25 2.19 8.73
CA ALA A 463 42.28 3.55 9.25
C ALA A 463 43.40 3.75 10.31
N THR A 464 43.58 2.81 11.24
CA THR A 464 44.69 2.89 12.21
C THR A 464 46.08 2.75 11.57
N LYS A 465 46.18 2.00 10.46
CA LYS A 465 47.43 1.86 9.71
C LYS A 465 47.76 3.11 8.92
N VAL A 466 46.76 3.81 8.38
CA VAL A 466 46.93 5.11 7.72
C VAL A 466 47.56 6.12 8.66
N ASP A 467 47.06 6.24 9.89
CA ASP A 467 47.65 7.12 10.93
C ASP A 467 49.11 6.75 11.24
N SER A 468 49.38 5.44 11.37
CA SER A 468 50.74 4.94 11.62
C SER A 468 51.71 5.26 10.48
N VAL A 469 51.29 5.13 9.23
CA VAL A 469 52.12 5.46 8.04
C VAL A 469 52.29 6.97 7.92
N SER A 470 51.25 7.77 8.17
CA SER A 470 51.32 9.23 8.16
C SER A 470 52.35 9.76 9.16
N ARG A 471 52.33 9.24 10.40
CA ARG A 471 53.33 9.58 11.42
C ARG A 471 54.74 9.17 11.00
N LEU A 472 54.91 7.97 10.44
CA LEU A 472 56.22 7.49 9.97
C LEU A 472 56.75 8.35 8.81
N SER A 473 55.89 8.76 7.89
CA SER A 473 56.23 9.70 6.82
C SER A 473 56.70 11.02 7.39
N GLN A 474 56.00 11.58 8.38
CA GLN A 474 56.39 12.83 9.02
C GLN A 474 57.75 12.73 9.74
N GLU A 475 57.99 11.65 10.48
CA GLU A 475 59.29 11.37 11.11
C GLU A 475 60.42 11.24 10.05
N THR A 476 60.12 10.63 8.90
CA THR A 476 61.09 10.44 7.80
C THR A 476 61.37 11.74 7.03
N ASP A 477 60.39 12.64 6.86
CA ASP A 477 60.61 13.97 6.27
C ASP A 477 61.54 14.80 7.17
N ILE A 478 61.31 14.79 8.48
CA ILE A 478 62.18 15.46 9.47
C ILE A 478 63.61 14.90 9.38
N ALA A 479 63.77 13.58 9.38
CA ALA A 479 65.08 12.94 9.27
C ALA A 479 65.78 13.27 7.94
N SER A 480 65.04 13.35 6.83
CA SER A 480 65.58 13.72 5.52
C SER A 480 66.05 15.17 5.49
N ARG A 481 65.27 16.10 6.07
CA ARG A 481 65.67 17.51 6.20
C ARG A 481 66.93 17.67 7.07
N GLN A 482 67.03 16.92 8.17
CA GLN A 482 68.25 16.87 8.97
C GLN A 482 69.43 16.30 8.17
N GLY A 483 69.19 15.29 7.34
CA GLY A 483 70.20 14.75 6.41
C GLY A 483 70.71 15.79 5.42
N ILE A 484 69.82 16.62 4.84
CA ILE A 484 70.18 17.75 3.97
C ILE A 484 71.05 18.75 4.71
N GLU A 485 70.66 19.14 5.93
CA GLU A 485 71.42 20.09 6.75
C GLU A 485 72.83 19.58 7.06
N GLN A 486 72.95 18.33 7.51
CA GLN A 486 74.26 17.72 7.81
C GLN A 486 75.14 17.58 6.56
N ALA A 487 74.55 17.20 5.43
CA ALA A 487 75.28 17.13 4.16
C ALA A 487 75.77 18.51 3.70
N ALA A 488 74.97 19.57 3.89
CA ALA A 488 75.38 20.94 3.58
C ALA A 488 76.52 21.45 4.49
N VAL A 489 76.53 21.06 5.78
CA VAL A 489 77.68 21.34 6.66
C VAL A 489 78.94 20.64 6.13
N ALA A 490 78.83 19.38 5.71
CA ALA A 490 79.95 18.63 5.17
C ALA A 490 80.42 19.18 3.81
N GLU A 491 79.52 19.68 2.96
CA GLU A 491 79.82 20.39 1.71
C GLU A 491 80.70 21.62 1.97
N ASN A 492 80.29 22.46 2.92
CA ASN A 492 81.05 23.65 3.32
C ASN A 492 82.44 23.28 3.89
N GLY A 493 82.50 22.19 4.67
CA GLY A 493 83.76 21.62 5.15
C GLY A 493 84.69 21.22 4.01
N ILE A 494 84.17 20.56 2.98
CA ILE A 494 84.94 20.19 1.77
C ILE A 494 85.38 21.43 0.99
N THR A 495 84.53 22.44 0.81
CA THR A 495 84.92 23.71 0.16
C THR A 495 86.05 24.40 0.90
N THR A 496 86.04 24.34 2.24
CA THR A 496 87.13 24.88 3.06
C THR A 496 88.44 24.10 2.87
N ILE A 497 88.35 22.76 2.79
CA ILE A 497 89.51 21.90 2.51
C ILE A 497 90.06 22.16 1.11
N ASP A 498 89.19 22.33 0.11
CA ASP A 498 89.56 22.63 -1.28
C ASP A 498 90.40 23.92 -1.36
N GLY A 499 89.96 24.99 -0.70
CA GLY A 499 90.71 26.23 -0.58
C GLY A 499 92.08 26.04 0.09
N ALA A 500 92.13 25.30 1.20
CA ALA A 500 93.38 25.02 1.90
C ALA A 500 94.37 24.18 1.06
N VAL A 501 93.87 23.23 0.27
CA VAL A 501 94.71 22.43 -0.65
C VAL A 501 95.27 23.31 -1.77
N HIS A 502 94.45 24.20 -2.35
CA HIS A 502 94.91 25.19 -3.34
C HIS A 502 95.99 26.12 -2.78
N ASP A 503 95.82 26.61 -1.54
CA ASP A 503 96.82 27.45 -0.87
C ASP A 503 98.16 26.71 -0.68
N VAL A 504 98.12 25.44 -0.27
CA VAL A 504 99.33 24.61 -0.11
C VAL A 504 99.99 24.32 -1.47
N GLU A 505 99.21 24.07 -2.52
CA GLU A 505 99.74 23.90 -3.87
C GLU A 505 100.50 25.16 -4.34
N ALA A 506 99.93 26.35 -4.11
CA ALA A 506 100.57 27.61 -4.45
C ALA A 506 101.91 27.81 -3.72
N ILE A 507 101.96 27.49 -2.41
CA ILE A 507 103.20 27.55 -1.61
C ILE A 507 104.25 26.57 -2.17
N ILE A 508 103.88 25.35 -2.54
CA ILE A 508 104.81 24.36 -3.09
C ILE A 508 105.37 24.84 -4.44
N LEU A 509 104.54 25.44 -5.29
CA LEU A 509 104.99 26.02 -6.57
C LEU A 509 105.96 27.18 -6.34
N GLU A 510 105.71 28.03 -5.35
CA GLU A 510 106.62 29.11 -4.97
C GLU A 510 107.98 28.56 -4.48
N ILE A 511 107.96 27.57 -3.56
CA ILE A 511 109.17 26.90 -3.08
C ILE A 511 109.95 26.28 -4.24
N LYS A 512 109.28 25.59 -5.16
CA LYS A 512 109.91 25.01 -6.36
C LYS A 512 110.59 26.09 -7.20
N GLY A 513 109.96 27.27 -7.35
CA GLY A 513 110.54 28.44 -8.00
C GLY A 513 111.78 28.97 -7.29
N GLN A 514 111.70 29.19 -5.97
CA GLN A 514 112.82 29.67 -5.14
C GLN A 514 114.00 28.69 -5.17
N MET A 515 113.75 27.37 -5.11
CA MET A 515 114.79 26.35 -5.22
C MET A 515 115.46 26.34 -6.60
N SER A 516 114.74 26.69 -7.67
CA SER A 516 115.33 26.87 -9.00
C SER A 516 116.28 28.06 -9.03
N GLU A 517 115.89 29.20 -8.45
CA GLU A 517 116.74 30.39 -8.34
C GLU A 517 117.98 30.15 -7.48
N ILE A 518 117.84 29.51 -6.31
CA ILE A 518 118.99 29.14 -5.48
C ILE A 518 119.93 28.20 -6.25
N GLY A 519 119.40 27.24 -7.00
CA GLY A 519 120.21 26.37 -7.86
C GLY A 519 121.06 27.15 -8.87
N LYS A 520 120.52 28.21 -9.48
CA LYS A 520 121.29 29.10 -10.38
C LYS A 520 122.40 29.84 -9.62
N ILE A 521 122.11 30.35 -8.42
CA ILE A 521 123.10 31.03 -7.59
C ILE A 521 124.24 30.08 -7.20
N VAL A 522 123.91 28.85 -6.81
CA VAL A 522 124.90 27.83 -6.46
C VAL A 522 125.83 27.53 -7.63
N ASN A 523 125.29 27.41 -8.86
CA ASN A 523 126.11 27.24 -10.05
C ASN A 523 127.07 28.42 -10.28
N ILE A 524 126.59 29.66 -10.09
CA ILE A 524 127.45 30.86 -10.18
C ILE A 524 128.56 30.83 -9.12
N ILE A 525 128.27 30.40 -7.88
CA ILE A 525 129.26 30.27 -6.81
C ILE A 525 130.31 29.20 -7.19
N THR A 526 129.89 28.07 -7.74
CA THR A 526 130.79 27.03 -8.26
C THR A 526 131.70 27.60 -9.35
N ASP A 527 131.14 28.33 -10.33
CA ASP A 527 131.90 28.97 -11.40
C ASP A 527 132.92 30.00 -10.86
N ILE A 528 132.53 30.81 -9.87
CA ILE A 528 133.41 31.79 -9.21
C ILE A 528 134.52 31.07 -8.43
N ALA A 529 134.19 30.00 -7.72
CA ALA A 529 135.16 29.19 -6.98
C ALA A 529 136.19 28.55 -7.93
N ASP A 530 135.75 28.04 -9.08
CA ASP A 530 136.63 27.53 -10.14
C ASP A 530 137.54 28.59 -10.73
N GLN A 531 136.98 29.77 -11.05
CA GLN A 531 137.78 30.91 -11.52
C GLN A 531 138.79 31.38 -10.46
N THR A 532 138.39 31.41 -9.19
CA THR A 532 139.25 31.81 -8.07
C THR A 532 140.36 30.80 -7.85
N ASN A 533 140.07 29.49 -7.96
CA ASN A 533 141.05 28.42 -7.91
C ASN A 533 142.06 28.53 -9.06
N LEU A 534 141.62 28.83 -10.29
CA LEU A 534 142.51 29.07 -11.44
C LEU A 534 143.36 30.33 -11.29
N LEU A 535 142.79 31.43 -10.79
CA LEU A 535 143.51 32.67 -10.52
C LEU A 535 144.55 32.48 -9.41
N ALA A 536 144.19 31.79 -8.33
CA ALA A 536 145.08 31.45 -7.22
C ALA A 536 146.19 30.49 -7.65
N LEU A 537 145.89 29.52 -8.52
CA LEU A 537 146.88 28.64 -9.11
C LEU A 537 147.89 29.41 -9.98
N ASN A 538 147.41 30.30 -10.85
CA ASN A 538 148.26 31.16 -11.67
C ASN A 538 149.13 32.09 -10.80
N ALA A 539 148.57 32.67 -9.74
CA ALA A 539 149.30 33.49 -8.78
C ALA A 539 150.35 32.68 -7.99
N ALA A 540 150.04 31.44 -7.59
CA ALA A 540 150.98 30.54 -6.91
C ALA A 540 152.14 30.12 -7.84
N ILE A 541 151.86 29.89 -9.14
CA ILE A 541 152.88 29.59 -10.16
C ILE A 541 153.80 30.79 -10.35
N GLU A 542 153.26 32.00 -10.53
CA GLU A 542 154.08 33.19 -10.77
C GLU A 542 154.86 33.62 -9.51
N ALA A 543 154.30 33.39 -8.31
CA ALA A 543 155.01 33.56 -7.04
C ALA A 543 156.15 32.55 -6.86
N ALA A 544 155.99 31.29 -7.29
CA ALA A 544 157.07 30.30 -7.32
C ALA A 544 158.17 30.65 -8.35
N ARG A 545 157.81 31.37 -9.41
CA ARG A 545 158.72 31.86 -10.46
C ARG A 545 159.61 33.02 -10.01
N ALA A 546 159.17 33.79 -9.02
CA ALA A 546 159.88 34.95 -8.46
C ALA A 546 160.94 34.61 -7.37
N GLY A 547 161.17 33.33 -7.06
CA GLY A 547 162.21 32.89 -6.11
C GLY A 547 162.00 33.39 -4.67
N GLU A 548 163.07 33.70 -3.93
CA GLU A 548 163.00 34.08 -2.49
C GLU A 548 162.10 35.31 -2.21
N ALA A 549 161.90 36.22 -3.18
CA ALA A 549 161.04 37.39 -3.02
C ALA A 549 159.52 37.09 -3.09
N GLY A 550 159.14 35.93 -3.66
CA GLY A 550 157.74 35.53 -3.87
C GLY A 550 157.13 34.65 -2.78
N MET A 551 157.92 34.21 -1.79
CA MET A 551 157.49 33.20 -0.80
C MET A 551 156.26 33.62 0.02
N GLY A 552 156.15 34.90 0.42
CA GLY A 552 154.97 35.40 1.14
C GLY A 552 153.69 35.40 0.28
N PHE A 553 153.81 35.72 -1.01
CA PHE A 553 152.69 35.69 -1.96
C PHE A 553 152.26 34.27 -2.33
N ALA A 554 153.20 33.33 -2.43
CA ALA A 554 152.91 31.92 -2.70
C ALA A 554 152.08 31.27 -1.57
N VAL A 555 152.34 31.63 -0.31
CA VAL A 555 151.54 31.16 0.84
C VAL A 555 150.11 31.68 0.76
N VAL A 556 149.92 32.98 0.52
CA VAL A 556 148.57 33.57 0.37
C VAL A 556 147.83 32.97 -0.83
N ALA A 557 148.49 32.78 -1.97
CA ALA A 557 147.89 32.17 -3.15
C ALA A 557 147.47 30.70 -2.92
N ASN A 558 148.28 29.91 -2.21
CA ASN A 558 147.89 28.55 -1.82
C ASN A 558 146.74 28.52 -0.81
N GLU A 559 146.67 29.50 0.10
CA GLU A 559 145.55 29.63 1.04
C GLU A 559 144.25 29.99 0.30
N VAL A 560 144.30 30.96 -0.63
CA VAL A 560 143.16 31.33 -1.49
C VAL A 560 142.72 30.16 -2.38
N LYS A 561 143.67 29.38 -2.92
CA LYS A 561 143.37 28.16 -3.67
C LYS A 561 142.63 27.13 -2.81
N THR A 562 143.08 26.94 -1.56
CA THR A 562 142.45 26.00 -0.62
C THR A 562 141.03 26.45 -0.27
N LEU A 563 140.84 27.75 0.04
CA LEU A 563 139.53 28.37 0.26
C LEU A 563 138.61 28.28 -0.95
N ALA A 564 139.14 28.41 -2.17
CA ALA A 564 138.38 28.27 -3.41
C ALA A 564 137.90 26.82 -3.64
N LEU A 565 138.77 25.82 -3.43
CA LEU A 565 138.40 24.41 -3.47
C LEU A 565 137.38 24.05 -2.37
N GLU A 566 137.52 24.60 -1.18
CA GLU A 566 136.57 24.42 -0.07
C GLU A 566 135.21 25.07 -0.37
N SER A 567 135.22 26.24 -1.04
CA SER A 567 134.01 26.93 -1.52
C SER A 567 133.32 26.15 -2.64
N GLN A 568 134.08 25.58 -3.57
CA GLN A 568 133.56 24.70 -4.63
C GLN A 568 132.90 23.46 -4.03
N HIS A 569 133.60 22.77 -3.11
CA HIS A 569 133.06 21.59 -2.44
C HIS A 569 131.80 21.93 -1.61
N SER A 570 131.76 23.09 -0.96
CA SER A 570 130.57 23.58 -0.25
C SER A 570 129.42 23.88 -1.21
N ALA A 571 129.68 24.52 -2.34
CA ALA A 571 128.68 24.80 -3.38
C ALA A 571 128.13 23.51 -4.00
N GLU A 572 128.97 22.50 -4.27
CA GLU A 572 128.52 21.18 -4.71
C GLU A 572 127.60 20.50 -3.68
N ASN A 573 127.92 20.59 -2.40
CA ASN A 573 127.09 20.03 -1.33
C ASN A 573 125.74 20.77 -1.22
N ILE A 574 125.72 22.09 -1.34
CA ILE A 574 124.48 22.87 -1.42
C ILE A 574 123.70 22.47 -2.68
N GLY A 575 124.36 22.28 -3.81
CA GLY A 575 123.74 21.83 -5.07
C GLY A 575 123.02 20.49 -4.91
N LYS A 576 123.64 19.53 -4.21
CA LYS A 576 122.99 18.24 -3.87
C LYS A 576 121.75 18.43 -2.98
N ILE A 577 121.81 19.32 -1.98
CA ILE A 577 120.67 19.64 -1.11
C ILE A 577 119.54 20.28 -1.92
N ILE A 578 119.84 21.23 -2.79
CA ILE A 578 118.85 21.90 -3.65
C ILE A 578 118.21 20.92 -4.62
N ALA A 579 119.00 20.05 -5.26
CA ALA A 579 118.46 19.00 -6.13
C ALA A 579 117.52 18.05 -5.36
N SER A 580 117.87 17.68 -4.13
CA SER A 580 117.00 16.88 -3.25
C SER A 580 115.72 17.63 -2.89
N LEU A 581 115.80 18.92 -2.54
CA LEU A 581 114.62 19.75 -2.20
C LEU A 581 113.71 19.97 -3.42
N GLN A 582 114.27 20.15 -4.62
CA GLN A 582 113.50 20.20 -5.86
C GLN A 582 112.73 18.90 -6.10
N ASN A 583 113.39 17.74 -5.94
CA ASN A 583 112.72 16.44 -6.06
C ASN A 583 111.62 16.26 -4.99
N GLN A 584 111.89 16.65 -3.74
CA GLN A 584 110.91 16.62 -2.66
C GLN A 584 109.70 17.52 -2.95
N SER A 585 109.93 18.71 -3.52
CA SER A 585 108.88 19.65 -3.93
C SER A 585 108.03 19.11 -5.08
N GLU A 586 108.65 18.44 -6.06
CA GLU A 586 107.93 17.76 -7.15
C GLU A 586 107.02 16.65 -6.63
N ARG A 587 107.51 15.86 -5.67
CA ARG A 587 106.70 14.82 -5.01
C ARG A 587 105.55 15.43 -4.22
N ALA A 588 105.78 16.55 -3.54
CA ALA A 588 104.74 17.28 -2.81
C ALA A 588 103.68 17.86 -3.76
N ALA A 589 104.08 18.41 -4.91
CA ALA A 589 103.16 18.93 -5.92
C ALA A 589 102.29 17.82 -6.54
N THR A 590 102.88 16.66 -6.84
CA THR A 590 102.12 15.48 -7.29
C THR A 590 101.12 15.02 -6.22
N ALA A 591 101.52 15.00 -4.95
CA ALA A 591 100.63 14.63 -3.85
C ALA A 591 99.47 15.62 -3.67
N MET A 592 99.71 16.92 -3.86
CA MET A 592 98.65 17.94 -3.80
C MET A 592 97.69 17.85 -4.98
N ASN A 593 98.17 17.63 -6.20
CA ASN A 593 97.29 17.38 -7.35
C ASN A 593 96.35 16.19 -7.10
N ASN A 594 96.86 15.10 -6.52
CA ASN A 594 96.02 13.97 -6.13
C ASN A 594 95.02 14.35 -5.03
N ALA A 595 95.43 15.15 -4.04
CA ALA A 595 94.54 15.64 -2.98
C ALA A 595 93.41 16.51 -3.55
N THR A 596 93.71 17.43 -4.47
CA THR A 596 92.70 18.24 -5.18
C THR A 596 91.68 17.36 -5.88
N SER A 597 92.13 16.33 -6.61
CA SER A 597 91.23 15.38 -7.28
C SER A 597 90.34 14.61 -6.30
N GLU A 598 90.87 14.18 -5.15
CA GLU A 598 90.06 13.47 -4.14
C GLU A 598 89.06 14.40 -3.43
N VAL A 599 89.41 15.66 -3.21
CA VAL A 599 88.51 16.68 -2.65
C VAL A 599 87.37 17.00 -3.63
N GLU A 600 87.65 17.12 -4.93
CA GLU A 600 86.65 17.35 -5.97
C GLU A 600 85.65 16.17 -6.09
N LYS A 601 86.16 14.93 -6.04
CA LYS A 601 85.32 13.72 -5.95
C LYS A 601 84.46 13.72 -4.69
N GLY A 602 85.03 14.10 -3.55
CA GLY A 602 84.30 14.24 -2.28
C GLY A 602 83.18 15.27 -2.36
N SER A 603 83.46 16.44 -2.95
CA SER A 603 82.48 17.51 -3.17
C SER A 603 81.29 17.04 -4.02
N THR A 604 81.60 16.33 -5.11
CA THR A 604 80.57 15.75 -6.00
C THR A 604 79.72 14.73 -5.25
N ALA A 605 80.33 13.85 -4.45
CA ALA A 605 79.60 12.83 -3.68
C ALA A 605 78.65 13.44 -2.63
N ILE A 606 79.04 14.55 -1.98
CA ILE A 606 78.15 15.27 -1.05
C ILE A 606 77.01 15.95 -1.81
N THR A 607 77.29 16.58 -2.94
CA THR A 607 76.27 17.21 -3.79
C THR A 607 75.19 16.20 -4.19
N ASP A 608 75.59 14.99 -4.59
CA ASP A 608 74.67 13.93 -4.95
C ASP A 608 73.91 13.38 -3.73
N THR A 609 74.54 13.36 -2.55
CA THR A 609 73.88 13.01 -1.28
C THR A 609 72.75 13.99 -0.94
N ILE A 610 72.97 15.30 -1.13
CA ILE A 610 71.94 16.33 -0.94
C ILE A 610 70.75 16.10 -1.89
N LYS A 611 71.01 15.85 -3.17
CA LYS A 611 69.95 15.52 -4.16
C LYS A 611 69.16 14.28 -3.75
N PHE A 612 69.83 13.26 -3.22
CA PHE A 612 69.20 12.03 -2.78
C PHE A 612 68.23 12.28 -1.62
N PHE A 613 68.65 13.03 -0.60
CA PHE A 613 67.75 13.40 0.50
C PHE A 613 66.57 14.26 0.04
N HIS A 614 66.76 15.17 -0.93
CA HIS A 614 65.66 15.96 -1.47
C HIS A 614 64.64 15.10 -2.21
N THR A 615 65.12 14.08 -2.93
CA THR A 615 64.26 13.07 -3.58
C THR A 615 63.46 12.28 -2.55
N ILE A 616 64.08 11.83 -1.45
CA ILE A 616 63.39 11.14 -0.35
C ILE A 616 62.29 12.03 0.23
N ALA A 617 62.60 13.29 0.57
CA ALA A 617 61.61 14.22 1.11
C ALA A 617 60.41 14.42 0.16
N THR A 618 60.67 14.51 -1.15
CA THR A 618 59.60 14.62 -2.16
C THR A 618 58.72 13.37 -2.20
N GLN A 619 59.32 12.17 -2.20
CA GLN A 619 58.59 10.91 -2.20
C GLN A 619 57.77 10.71 -0.91
N ILE A 620 58.30 11.14 0.24
CA ILE A 620 57.60 11.09 1.52
C ILE A 620 56.38 12.01 1.54
N ASN A 621 56.46 13.21 0.95
CA ASN A 621 55.30 14.07 0.79
C ASN A 621 54.21 13.40 -0.08
N GLN A 622 54.59 12.75 -1.18
CA GLN A 622 53.64 11.99 -2.01
C GLN A 622 52.99 10.84 -1.24
N ILE A 623 53.74 10.13 -0.39
CA ILE A 623 53.18 9.10 0.50
C ILE A 623 52.17 9.71 1.47
N SER A 624 52.46 10.89 2.04
CA SER A 624 51.53 11.60 2.92
C SER A 624 50.23 11.99 2.20
N ASP A 625 50.32 12.47 0.96
CA ASP A 625 49.16 12.80 0.13
C ASP A 625 48.31 11.54 -0.14
N HIS A 626 48.93 10.43 -0.54
CA HIS A 626 48.22 9.16 -0.73
C HIS A 626 47.59 8.62 0.56
N MET A 627 48.22 8.80 1.72
CA MET A 627 47.61 8.42 2.99
C MET A 627 46.35 9.22 3.31
N THR A 628 46.29 10.48 2.88
CA THR A 628 45.07 11.31 3.03
C THR A 628 43.94 10.77 2.14
N GLU A 629 44.25 10.34 0.92
CA GLU A 629 43.30 9.69 0.02
C GLU A 629 42.80 8.34 0.57
N VAL A 630 43.70 7.50 1.09
CA VAL A 630 43.34 6.22 1.72
C VAL A 630 42.50 6.43 2.98
N ALA A 631 42.76 7.48 3.76
CA ALA A 631 41.90 7.84 4.90
C ALA A 631 40.47 8.14 4.46
N SER A 632 40.31 8.99 3.44
CA SER A 632 39.00 9.35 2.88
C SER A 632 38.26 8.13 2.34
N LEU A 633 38.95 7.24 1.61
CA LEU A 633 38.36 5.99 1.10
C LEU A 633 37.96 5.05 2.24
N SER A 634 38.73 5.00 3.34
CA SER A 634 38.39 4.18 4.51
C SER A 634 37.13 4.70 5.22
N GLU A 635 36.93 6.02 5.28
CA GLU A 635 35.70 6.61 5.82
C GLU A 635 34.48 6.31 4.92
N GLU A 636 34.65 6.38 3.59
CA GLU A 636 33.62 6.02 2.61
C GLU A 636 33.26 4.52 2.66
N GLU A 637 34.25 3.64 2.80
CA GLU A 637 34.04 2.21 3.00
C GLU A 637 33.31 1.93 4.31
N ALA A 638 33.64 2.63 5.40
CA ALA A 638 32.95 2.47 6.67
C ALA A 638 31.46 2.82 6.56
N ALA A 639 31.13 3.94 5.90
CA ALA A 639 29.74 4.32 5.63
C ALA A 639 29.02 3.29 4.73
N SER A 640 29.70 2.78 3.71
CA SER A 640 29.16 1.74 2.82
C SER A 640 28.87 0.43 3.56
N VAL A 641 29.73 0.04 4.51
CA VAL A 641 29.51 -1.14 5.36
C VAL A 641 28.27 -0.97 6.24
N GLU A 642 28.06 0.22 6.82
CA GLU A 642 26.85 0.52 7.61
C GLU A 642 25.59 0.46 6.74
N GLU A 643 25.60 1.04 5.54
CA GLU A 643 24.47 1.03 4.61
C GLU A 643 24.11 -0.38 4.14
N VAL A 644 25.12 -1.18 3.78
CA VAL A 644 24.91 -2.57 3.39
C VAL A 644 24.36 -3.40 4.55
N THR A 645 24.87 -3.17 5.77
CA THR A 645 24.36 -3.85 6.97
C THR A 645 22.89 -3.51 7.23
N ALA A 646 22.51 -2.23 7.11
CA ALA A 646 21.12 -1.80 7.22
C ALA A 646 20.22 -2.45 6.15
N SER A 647 20.68 -2.49 4.90
CA SER A 647 19.96 -3.13 3.78
C SER A 647 19.72 -4.62 4.04
N PHE A 648 20.70 -5.34 4.58
CA PHE A 648 20.55 -6.75 4.93
C PHE A 648 19.58 -6.99 6.09
N SER A 649 19.48 -6.06 7.04
CA SER A 649 18.47 -6.12 8.10
C SER A 649 17.04 -6.01 7.54
N GLU A 650 16.84 -5.15 6.54
CA GLU A 650 15.56 -5.01 5.84
C GLU A 650 15.22 -6.27 5.03
N ILE A 651 16.19 -6.80 4.27
CA ILE A 651 16.02 -8.07 3.53
C ILE A 651 15.72 -9.23 4.49
N LYS A 652 16.31 -9.27 5.69
CA LYS A 652 16.00 -10.28 6.71
C LYS A 652 14.52 -10.22 7.11
N THR A 653 14.02 -9.02 7.34
CA THR A 653 12.61 -8.78 7.71
C THR A 653 11.67 -9.23 6.58
N LEU A 654 11.97 -8.85 5.34
CA LEU A 654 11.22 -9.27 4.15
C LEU A 654 11.23 -10.79 3.95
N ALA A 655 12.35 -11.47 4.21
CA ALA A 655 12.43 -12.92 4.13
C ALA A 655 11.56 -13.60 5.19
N ILE A 656 11.54 -13.09 6.42
CA ILE A 656 10.67 -13.60 7.49
C ILE A 656 9.19 -13.41 7.12
N GLU A 657 8.83 -12.23 6.59
CA GLU A 657 7.47 -11.93 6.16
C GLU A 657 7.04 -12.81 4.98
N SER A 658 7.92 -12.98 3.98
CA SER A 658 7.69 -13.89 2.84
C SER A 658 7.46 -15.33 3.30
N ALA A 659 8.20 -15.80 4.31
CA ALA A 659 8.02 -17.14 4.87
C ALA A 659 6.63 -17.30 5.52
N LYS A 660 6.18 -16.28 6.25
CA LYS A 660 4.87 -16.23 6.91
C LYS A 660 3.72 -16.14 5.92
N GLU A 661 3.82 -15.27 4.92
CA GLU A 661 2.81 -15.13 3.85
C GLU A 661 2.67 -16.43 3.04
N ALA A 662 3.79 -17.10 2.79
CA ALA A 662 3.79 -18.39 2.11
C ALA A 662 3.15 -19.48 2.97
N GLU A 663 3.39 -19.49 4.29
CA GLU A 663 2.71 -20.40 5.21
C GLU A 663 1.19 -20.16 5.24
N GLN A 664 0.75 -18.90 5.27
CA GLN A 664 -0.65 -18.51 5.17
C GLN A 664 -1.28 -18.90 3.82
N SER A 665 -0.54 -18.72 2.71
CA SER A 665 -0.98 -19.12 1.37
C SER A 665 -1.15 -20.64 1.24
N ALA A 666 -0.25 -21.41 1.87
CA ALA A 666 -0.36 -22.86 1.93
C ALA A 666 -1.62 -23.29 2.72
N ALA A 667 -1.87 -22.66 3.88
CA ALA A 667 -3.05 -22.92 4.68
C ALA A 667 -4.35 -22.58 3.93
N ALA A 668 -4.43 -21.40 3.31
CA ALA A 668 -5.59 -20.98 2.52
C ALA A 668 -5.85 -21.91 1.33
N SER A 669 -4.79 -22.37 0.66
CA SER A 669 -4.89 -23.34 -0.44
C SER A 669 -5.42 -24.70 0.03
N GLN A 670 -5.04 -25.13 1.24
CA GLN A 670 -5.53 -26.36 1.85
C GLN A 670 -7.00 -26.26 2.28
N GLU A 671 -7.42 -25.10 2.79
CA GLU A 671 -8.82 -24.79 3.08
C GLU A 671 -9.66 -24.73 1.79
N ALA A 672 -9.15 -24.08 0.74
CA ALA A 672 -9.80 -24.03 -0.57
C ALA A 672 -10.01 -25.45 -1.15
N SER A 673 -8.99 -26.31 -1.07
CA SER A 673 -9.10 -27.72 -1.47
C SER A 673 -10.20 -28.47 -0.69
N SER A 674 -10.31 -28.19 0.62
CA SER A 674 -11.36 -28.78 1.46
C SER A 674 -12.76 -28.27 1.08
N ALA A 675 -12.92 -26.98 0.81
CA ALA A 675 -14.17 -26.39 0.34
C ALA A 675 -14.58 -26.93 -1.05
N LEU A 676 -13.61 -27.08 -1.96
CA LEU A 676 -13.84 -27.63 -3.29
C LEU A 676 -14.28 -29.09 -3.25
N SER A 677 -13.80 -29.88 -2.27
CA SER A 677 -14.32 -31.23 -2.03
C SER A 677 -15.82 -31.23 -1.68
N GLN A 678 -16.28 -30.24 -0.90
CA GLN A 678 -17.71 -30.07 -0.61
C GLN A 678 -18.50 -29.64 -1.86
N VAL A 679 -17.98 -28.70 -2.65
CA VAL A 679 -18.60 -28.28 -3.91
C VAL A 679 -18.68 -29.44 -4.89
N SER A 680 -17.64 -30.25 -5.02
CA SER A 680 -17.63 -31.47 -5.84
C SER A 680 -18.78 -32.41 -5.45
N THR A 681 -19.00 -32.59 -4.15
CA THR A 681 -20.13 -33.39 -3.63
C THR A 681 -21.48 -32.80 -4.01
N ILE A 682 -21.64 -31.47 -3.92
CA ILE A 682 -22.88 -30.77 -4.31
C ILE A 682 -23.14 -30.92 -5.81
N VAL A 683 -22.13 -30.72 -6.65
CA VAL A 683 -22.23 -30.86 -8.11
C VAL A 683 -22.59 -32.29 -8.49
N SER A 684 -21.99 -33.29 -7.84
CA SER A 684 -22.36 -34.70 -8.01
C SER A 684 -23.84 -34.95 -7.67
N ASN A 685 -24.32 -34.42 -6.55
CA ASN A 685 -25.72 -34.52 -6.15
C ASN A 685 -26.68 -33.83 -7.13
N LEU A 686 -26.30 -32.65 -7.65
CA LEU A 686 -27.09 -31.94 -8.67
C LEU A 686 -27.21 -32.76 -9.96
N SER A 687 -26.13 -33.39 -10.40
CA SER A 687 -26.14 -34.28 -11.57
C SER A 687 -27.12 -35.45 -11.37
N VAL A 688 -27.11 -36.07 -10.19
CA VAL A 688 -28.05 -37.15 -9.83
C VAL A 688 -29.50 -36.65 -9.81
N ILE A 689 -29.76 -35.47 -9.24
CA ILE A 689 -31.12 -34.88 -9.20
C ILE A 689 -31.61 -34.56 -10.62
N ALA A 690 -30.79 -33.92 -11.45
CA ALA A 690 -31.12 -33.59 -12.83
C ALA A 690 -31.46 -34.87 -13.63
N SER A 691 -30.66 -35.93 -13.47
CA SER A 691 -30.93 -37.23 -14.10
C SER A 691 -32.29 -37.81 -13.68
N ARG A 692 -32.64 -37.77 -12.39
CA ARG A 692 -33.93 -38.27 -11.88
C ARG A 692 -35.12 -37.44 -12.39
N ILE A 693 -34.99 -36.13 -12.46
CA ILE A 693 -36.05 -35.26 -13.00
C ILE A 693 -36.24 -35.54 -14.49
N ASN A 694 -35.14 -35.68 -15.25
CA ASN A 694 -35.20 -36.00 -16.67
C ASN A 694 -35.87 -37.36 -16.93
N GLU A 695 -35.59 -38.37 -16.10
CA GLU A 695 -36.28 -39.68 -16.20
C GLU A 695 -37.78 -39.56 -15.90
N ALA A 696 -38.16 -38.71 -14.93
CA ALA A 696 -39.55 -38.47 -14.59
C ALA A 696 -40.29 -37.70 -15.69
N THR A 697 -39.69 -36.67 -16.28
CA THR A 697 -40.30 -35.91 -17.39
C THR A 697 -40.46 -36.75 -18.65
N LEU A 698 -39.50 -37.64 -18.95
CA LEU A 698 -39.62 -38.59 -20.06
C LEU A 698 -40.81 -39.54 -19.89
N LYS A 699 -41.09 -39.99 -18.65
CA LYS A 699 -42.27 -40.82 -18.35
C LYS A 699 -43.60 -40.06 -18.47
N LEU A 700 -43.58 -38.73 -18.36
CA LEU A 700 -44.78 -37.87 -18.50
C LEU A 700 -45.03 -37.43 -19.96
N ASN A 701 -44.06 -37.63 -20.86
CA ASN A 701 -44.15 -37.26 -22.27
C ASN A 701 -44.49 -38.44 -23.22
N GLY A 702 -44.47 -39.68 -22.72
CA GLY A 702 -44.87 -40.89 -23.47
C GLY A 702 -46.26 -41.37 -23.08
#